data_AF-A0A1F5NN61-F1
#
_entry.id   AF-A0A1F5NN61-F1
#
_cell.length_a   1.000
_cell.length_b   1.000
_cell.length_c   1.000
_cell.angle_alpha   90.00
_cell.angle_beta   90.00
_cell.angle_gamma   90.00
#
_symmetry.space_group_name_H-M   'P 1'
#
loop_
_entity.id
_entity.type
_entity.pdbx_description
1 polymer ?
#
loop_
_entity_poly.entity_id
_entity_poly.type
_entity_poly.pdbx_seq_one_letter_code
_entity_poly.pdbx_strand_id
1 'polypeptide(L)'
;MKTRLFAVFFAVFVMSFFVLPTASAQDQDEAASDIEISASDLGVKEQHLLPDSRFYGFKEAWRGVKKAFTFSAEGKAKKELQYASEKLLEAEKLADKNMDEGKKTEALAEAMTGYEEQMEAFKTRTEKLQDNSDQSVKDMKKKSVQFHLKQSVVLDKLEGKVPEQAFVKIKEARERASAHFAESASKFTSAEELPAFLSESLASSEGSDFKDIRGLEFLKGLEEQSSESGRGVMRMAREHLRENFEKKIGEIPEEVRAKKMQEYVKNMPGNETGRMAILDEIRLNGKLPDDVMKEMEQMKSKMAERFNEKVKNFQSAEAKGLLFHDLEEGDLDDVRILDDLRASSIDENVREEIANHHKDSLVKFREKFTDAGGQDVANRAEKLFEQVRNNPDPKTFRLLEELKGELTDEQKEFVAQIEQQGRDEIKDRFEHEKEKYFDRIHTANPEDFAFYEDFQGSFEDKDFRQEFEKAIEGSAEAFQDKIQSFERVEDVEKYREHIRKDSPEANRTLQREIPNFEKIFEQHNMDLREKDLNTICARDGGKWTGNHCQFERPPQGESGTDNMERVCKEKGGIWNGRYCQSKDKADLPDPERDAKYKCDRLGGVWNGRECISDKQSSPEAIRDYEGDLRAECSKKGGVWTGNYCKMGGENLDGTRSEESMPMQNNFEQKFQAEIQGQPREFDSAVRGAAIQGTLLEAADVLSLLMTLF
;
A
#
# COMPACT_ATOMS: atom_id res chain seq x y z
N MET A 1 25.89 59.41 40.15
CA MET A 1 24.53 58.90 40.47
C MET A 1 23.59 59.05 39.28
N LYS A 2 24.14 58.77 38.11
CA LYS A 2 23.52 58.56 36.82
C LYS A 2 23.77 57.06 36.53
N THR A 3 23.08 56.49 35.55
CA THR A 3 23.40 55.20 34.90
C THR A 3 23.25 53.86 35.67
N ARG A 4 22.71 53.80 36.89
CA ARG A 4 22.51 52.49 37.58
C ARG A 4 21.06 52.03 37.83
N LEU A 5 20.05 52.85 37.57
CA LEU A 5 18.64 52.44 37.77
C LEU A 5 17.96 51.90 36.50
N PHE A 6 18.49 52.18 35.31
CA PHE A 6 17.90 51.74 34.05
C PHE A 6 18.38 50.35 33.58
N ALA A 7 19.49 49.85 34.15
CA ALA A 7 20.07 48.57 33.77
C ALA A 7 19.36 47.35 34.40
N VAL A 8 18.57 47.55 35.47
CA VAL A 8 17.88 46.45 36.16
C VAL A 8 16.51 46.17 35.54
N PHE A 9 15.86 47.15 34.92
CA PHE A 9 14.57 46.94 34.25
C PHE A 9 14.70 46.31 32.86
N PHE A 10 15.86 46.44 32.19
CA PHE A 10 16.11 45.79 30.89
C PHE A 10 16.64 44.35 31.05
N ALA A 11 17.24 44.02 32.20
CA ALA A 11 17.75 42.67 32.48
C ALA A 11 16.65 41.66 32.89
N VAL A 12 15.50 42.14 33.38
CA VAL A 12 14.38 41.25 33.77
C VAL A 12 13.38 41.04 32.61
N PHE A 13 13.35 41.93 31.61
CA PHE A 13 12.44 41.75 30.45
C PHE A 13 13.05 40.90 29.32
N VAL A 14 14.38 40.71 29.31
CA VAL A 14 15.07 39.87 28.30
C VAL A 14 15.19 38.40 28.76
N MET A 15 14.87 38.07 30.01
CA MET A 15 15.02 36.72 30.56
C MET A 15 13.71 35.91 30.69
N SER A 16 12.60 36.36 30.09
CA SER A 16 11.31 35.65 30.14
C SER A 16 10.67 35.36 28.77
N PHE A 17 11.44 35.49 27.68
CA PHE A 17 11.02 35.13 26.32
C PHE A 17 12.02 34.21 25.61
N PHE A 18 12.75 33.38 26.37
CA PHE A 18 13.33 32.14 25.85
C PHE A 18 12.51 30.97 26.39
N VAL A 19 11.23 30.91 26.00
CA VAL A 19 10.62 29.59 25.78
C VAL A 19 11.26 29.13 24.48
N LEU A 20 12.38 28.41 24.58
CA LEU A 20 12.77 27.55 23.46
C LEU A 20 11.54 26.67 23.22
N PRO A 21 10.90 26.71 22.03
CA PRO A 21 10.04 25.60 21.69
C PRO A 21 10.95 24.39 21.74
N THR A 22 10.84 23.58 22.79
CA THR A 22 11.11 22.16 22.68
C THR A 22 10.00 21.62 21.78
N ALA A 23 10.02 22.03 20.51
CA ALA A 23 9.50 21.22 19.45
C ALA A 23 10.36 19.96 19.55
N SER A 24 9.76 18.91 20.10
CA SER A 24 10.16 17.56 19.77
C SER A 24 10.42 17.54 18.27
N ALA A 25 11.66 17.28 17.88
CA ALA A 25 12.08 17.11 16.49
C ALA A 25 11.55 15.77 15.92
N GLN A 26 10.32 15.39 16.26
CA GLN A 26 9.65 14.19 15.81
C GLN A 26 8.37 14.60 15.09
N ASP A 27 8.22 14.02 13.90
CA ASP A 27 7.09 14.13 12.98
C ASP A 27 7.14 15.33 12.01
N GLN A 28 8.27 15.53 11.33
CA GLN A 28 8.18 15.92 9.91
C GLN A 28 7.87 14.65 9.13
N ASP A 29 6.77 14.66 8.36
CA ASP A 29 6.42 13.57 7.44
C ASP A 29 7.56 13.42 6.42
N GLU A 30 8.33 12.35 6.54
CA GLU A 30 9.51 12.07 5.68
C GLU A 30 9.13 12.05 4.20
N ALA A 31 7.97 11.45 3.88
CA ALA A 31 7.45 11.41 2.52
C ALA A 31 7.13 12.83 2.03
N ALA A 32 6.51 13.66 2.88
CA ALA A 32 6.15 15.03 2.50
C ALA A 32 7.37 15.86 2.07
N SER A 33 8.55 15.62 2.65
CA SER A 33 9.77 16.36 2.27
C SER A 33 10.26 16.08 0.84
N ASP A 34 9.95 14.90 0.29
CA ASP A 34 10.28 14.53 -1.09
C ASP A 34 9.12 14.79 -2.06
N ILE A 35 7.89 14.88 -1.54
CA ILE A 35 6.66 14.96 -2.33
C ILE A 35 6.20 16.41 -2.46
N GLU A 36 6.20 17.20 -1.39
CA GLU A 36 5.72 18.59 -1.37
C GLU A 36 6.72 19.56 -2.00
N ILE A 37 6.76 19.55 -3.33
CA ILE A 37 7.60 20.47 -4.11
C ILE A 37 7.01 21.89 -4.09
N SER A 38 7.72 22.82 -3.44
CA SER A 38 7.35 24.24 -3.44
C SER A 38 7.82 24.99 -4.70
N ALA A 39 7.33 26.22 -4.90
CA ALA A 39 7.85 27.08 -5.97
C ALA A 39 9.34 27.41 -5.78
N SER A 40 9.79 27.61 -4.53
CA SER A 40 11.19 27.84 -4.19
C SER A 40 12.08 26.65 -4.54
N ASP A 41 11.58 25.43 -4.35
CA ASP A 41 12.30 24.19 -4.67
C ASP A 41 12.66 24.08 -6.14
N LEU A 42 11.83 24.65 -7.00
CA LEU A 42 12.01 24.73 -8.45
C LEU A 42 12.63 26.07 -8.91
N GLY A 43 13.08 26.90 -7.98
CA GLY A 43 13.72 28.19 -8.26
C GLY A 43 12.80 29.21 -8.92
N VAL A 44 11.49 29.12 -8.70
CA VAL A 44 10.46 30.00 -9.27
C VAL A 44 9.63 30.67 -8.17
N LYS A 45 8.79 31.63 -8.54
CA LYS A 45 7.83 32.26 -7.59
C LYS A 45 6.51 31.50 -7.59
N GLU A 46 5.68 31.73 -6.59
CA GLU A 46 4.33 31.18 -6.59
C GLU A 46 3.51 31.63 -7.81
N GLN A 47 2.80 30.68 -8.41
CA GLN A 47 2.01 30.91 -9.61
C GLN A 47 0.60 31.42 -9.26
N HIS A 48 0.34 32.71 -9.45
CA HIS A 48 -1.01 33.29 -9.22
C HIS A 48 -1.79 33.56 -10.52
N LEU A 49 -1.09 33.61 -11.66
CA LEU A 49 -1.68 33.75 -12.99
C LEU A 49 -1.58 32.42 -13.72
N LEU A 50 -2.74 31.82 -14.00
CA LEU A 50 -2.90 30.52 -14.65
C LEU A 50 -3.33 30.67 -16.13
N PRO A 51 -3.13 29.63 -16.97
CA PRO A 51 -3.50 29.63 -18.39
C PRO A 51 -4.97 29.97 -18.67
N ASP A 52 -5.89 29.61 -17.76
CA ASP A 52 -7.33 29.89 -17.87
C ASP A 52 -7.70 31.37 -17.66
N SER A 53 -6.73 32.25 -17.39
CA SER A 53 -6.93 33.69 -17.17
C SER A 53 -6.76 34.52 -18.44
N ARG A 54 -7.65 35.51 -18.62
CA ARG A 54 -7.59 36.49 -19.74
C ARG A 54 -6.27 37.28 -19.81
N PHE A 55 -5.56 37.43 -18.69
CA PHE A 55 -4.30 38.17 -18.62
C PHE A 55 -3.06 37.28 -18.83
N TYR A 56 -3.24 35.99 -19.09
CA TYR A 56 -2.13 35.05 -19.24
C TYR A 56 -1.21 35.39 -20.41
N GLY A 57 -1.76 35.86 -21.54
CA GLY A 57 -0.94 36.30 -22.67
C GLY A 57 0.05 37.41 -22.34
N PHE A 58 -0.22 38.26 -21.33
CA PHE A 58 0.75 39.26 -20.86
C PHE A 58 1.92 38.62 -20.10
N LYS A 59 1.66 37.54 -19.35
CA LYS A 59 2.69 36.76 -18.67
C LYS A 59 3.65 36.14 -19.68
N GLU A 60 3.11 35.53 -20.74
CA GLU A 60 3.90 34.95 -21.84
C GLU A 60 4.74 36.00 -22.57
N ALA A 61 4.13 37.15 -22.92
CA ALA A 61 4.87 38.25 -23.53
C ALA A 61 6.02 38.74 -22.64
N TRP A 62 5.78 38.84 -21.32
CA TRP A 62 6.82 39.26 -20.36
C TRP A 62 7.93 38.22 -20.18
N ARG A 63 7.61 36.91 -20.27
CA ARG A 63 8.62 35.83 -20.32
C ARG A 63 9.52 36.01 -21.55
N GLY A 64 8.92 36.26 -22.72
CA GLY A 64 9.66 36.56 -23.95
C GLY A 64 10.61 37.76 -23.82
N VAL A 65 10.15 38.85 -23.19
CA VAL A 65 10.97 40.04 -22.90
C VAL A 65 12.15 39.68 -21.99
N LYS A 66 11.91 39.07 -20.82
CA LYS A 66 12.99 38.67 -19.90
C LYS A 66 14.03 37.76 -20.56
N LYS A 67 13.57 36.85 -21.42
CA LYS A 67 14.43 35.94 -22.19
C LYS A 67 15.30 36.70 -23.20
N ALA A 68 14.76 37.72 -23.87
CA ALA A 68 15.52 38.57 -24.79
C ALA A 68 16.65 39.36 -24.09
N PHE A 69 16.45 39.74 -22.83
CA PHE A 69 17.45 40.44 -22.01
C PHE A 69 18.38 39.50 -21.21
N THR A 70 18.22 38.18 -21.30
CA THR A 70 19.15 37.23 -20.69
C THR A 70 20.24 36.88 -21.71
N PHE A 71 21.44 37.45 -21.58
CA PHE A 71 22.45 37.37 -22.64
C PHE A 71 23.35 36.11 -22.58
N SER A 72 23.57 35.52 -21.40
CA SER A 72 24.40 34.31 -21.26
C SER A 72 23.65 33.05 -21.70
N ALA A 73 24.38 32.09 -22.29
CA ALA A 73 23.80 30.81 -22.69
C ALA A 73 23.33 30.00 -21.48
N GLU A 74 24.12 29.98 -20.40
CA GLU A 74 23.79 29.34 -19.12
C GLU A 74 22.55 29.98 -18.47
N GLY A 75 22.48 31.32 -18.45
CA GLY A 75 21.31 32.04 -17.97
C GLY A 75 20.05 31.74 -18.78
N LYS A 76 20.16 31.59 -20.11
CA LYS A 76 19.03 31.20 -20.97
C LYS A 76 18.58 29.77 -20.66
N ALA A 77 19.49 28.80 -20.59
CA ALA A 77 19.14 27.42 -20.26
C ALA A 77 18.44 27.32 -18.90
N LYS A 78 18.97 28.01 -17.88
CA LYS A 78 18.34 28.12 -16.56
C LYS A 78 16.94 28.73 -16.61
N LYS A 79 16.70 29.70 -17.51
CA LYS A 79 15.37 30.29 -17.70
C LYS A 79 14.37 29.33 -18.32
N GLU A 80 14.78 28.53 -19.31
CA GLU A 80 13.88 27.52 -19.89
C GLU A 80 13.45 26.50 -18.82
N LEU A 81 14.38 26.00 -18.00
CA LEU A 81 14.04 25.11 -16.88
C LEU A 81 13.10 25.75 -15.86
N GLN A 82 13.33 27.03 -15.52
CA GLN A 82 12.43 27.76 -14.65
C GLN A 82 11.03 27.85 -15.28
N TYR A 83 10.92 28.19 -16.56
CA TYR A 83 9.62 28.25 -17.24
C TYR A 83 8.93 26.90 -17.33
N ALA A 84 9.67 25.82 -17.56
CA ALA A 84 9.15 24.45 -17.49
C ALA A 84 8.53 24.18 -16.11
N SER A 85 9.25 24.52 -15.03
CA SER A 85 8.73 24.42 -13.66
C SER A 85 7.50 25.31 -13.40
N GLU A 86 7.47 26.53 -13.94
CA GLU A 86 6.28 27.41 -13.81
C GLU A 86 5.05 26.75 -14.46
N LYS A 87 5.22 26.10 -15.63
CA LYS A 87 4.13 25.40 -16.34
C LYS A 87 3.60 24.20 -15.55
N LEU A 88 4.48 23.40 -14.94
CA LEU A 88 4.04 22.28 -14.09
C LEU A 88 3.29 22.74 -12.85
N LEU A 89 3.76 23.79 -12.17
CA LEU A 89 3.05 24.35 -11.01
C LEU A 89 1.72 25.02 -11.39
N GLU A 90 1.62 25.57 -12.60
CA GLU A 90 0.34 26.02 -13.14
C GLU A 90 -0.60 24.85 -13.40
N ALA A 91 -0.11 23.74 -13.99
CA ALA A 91 -0.88 22.53 -14.21
C ALA A 91 -1.37 21.91 -12.89
N GLU A 92 -0.51 21.85 -11.87
CA GLU A 92 -0.87 21.35 -10.54
C GLU A 92 -2.05 22.14 -9.95
N LYS A 93 -2.00 23.47 -10.05
CA LYS A 93 -3.09 24.36 -9.60
C LYS A 93 -4.35 24.24 -10.45
N LEU A 94 -4.22 23.97 -11.74
CA LEU A 94 -5.37 23.71 -12.62
C LEU A 94 -6.06 22.40 -12.28
N ALA A 95 -5.30 21.36 -11.94
CA ALA A 95 -5.84 20.07 -11.52
C ALA A 95 -6.67 20.18 -10.21
N ASP A 96 -6.27 21.06 -9.29
CA ASP A 96 -6.96 21.28 -8.00
C ASP A 96 -8.17 22.22 -8.10
N LYS A 97 -8.35 22.92 -9.23
CA LYS A 97 -9.49 23.82 -9.42
C LYS A 97 -10.77 23.01 -9.71
N ASN A 98 -11.87 23.46 -9.10
CA ASN A 98 -13.21 23.02 -9.47
C ASN A 98 -13.63 23.68 -10.79
N MET A 99 -13.53 22.93 -11.89
CA MET A 99 -13.97 23.34 -13.21
C MET A 99 -14.54 22.15 -13.98
N ASP A 100 -15.19 22.45 -15.12
CA ASP A 100 -15.68 21.43 -16.05
C ASP A 100 -14.54 20.51 -16.53
N GLU A 101 -14.78 19.20 -16.57
CA GLU A 101 -13.74 18.20 -16.88
C GLU A 101 -13.14 18.38 -18.28
N GLY A 102 -13.96 18.70 -19.28
CA GLY A 102 -13.46 18.96 -20.64
C GLY A 102 -12.50 20.15 -20.68
N LYS A 103 -12.85 21.23 -19.98
CA LYS A 103 -11.99 22.41 -19.86
C LYS A 103 -10.73 22.16 -19.03
N LYS A 104 -10.84 21.34 -17.97
CA LYS A 104 -9.69 20.93 -17.16
C LYS A 104 -8.70 20.17 -18.01
N THR A 105 -9.16 19.18 -18.76
CA THR A 105 -8.32 18.38 -19.67
C THR A 105 -7.65 19.26 -20.72
N GLU A 106 -8.38 20.19 -21.36
CA GLU A 106 -7.80 21.11 -22.36
C GLU A 106 -6.72 22.01 -21.75
N ALA A 107 -6.98 22.62 -20.58
CA ALA A 107 -6.02 23.50 -19.92
C ALA A 107 -4.77 22.74 -19.43
N LEU A 108 -4.93 21.49 -18.96
CA LEU A 108 -3.81 20.63 -18.59
C LEU A 108 -2.99 20.23 -19.81
N ALA A 109 -3.63 19.87 -20.92
CA ALA A 109 -2.94 19.56 -22.17
C ALA A 109 -2.12 20.75 -22.68
N GLU A 110 -2.67 21.96 -22.68
CA GLU A 110 -1.94 23.18 -23.06
C GLU A 110 -0.74 23.44 -22.12
N ALA A 111 -0.91 23.22 -20.82
CA ALA A 111 0.19 23.35 -19.86
C ALA A 111 1.30 22.31 -20.11
N MET A 112 0.93 21.07 -20.48
CA MET A 112 1.88 20.00 -20.83
C MET A 112 2.62 20.29 -22.13
N THR A 113 1.93 20.74 -23.19
CA THR A 113 2.60 21.20 -24.43
C THR A 113 3.58 22.32 -24.13
N GLY A 114 3.18 23.32 -23.34
CA GLY A 114 4.07 24.40 -22.94
C GLY A 114 5.27 23.93 -22.11
N TYR A 115 5.10 22.92 -21.26
CA TYR A 115 6.20 22.29 -20.50
C TYR A 115 7.19 21.60 -21.43
N GLU A 116 6.70 20.77 -22.35
CA GLU A 116 7.52 20.06 -23.35
C GLU A 116 8.34 21.03 -24.19
N GLU A 117 7.72 22.10 -24.70
CA GLU A 117 8.40 23.14 -25.48
C GLU A 117 9.57 23.79 -24.71
N GLN A 118 9.41 24.01 -23.40
CA GLN A 118 10.50 24.53 -22.59
C GLN A 118 11.62 23.50 -22.40
N MET A 119 11.31 22.20 -22.30
CA MET A 119 12.30 21.15 -22.18
C MET A 119 13.08 20.92 -23.49
N GLU A 120 12.41 21.02 -24.64
CA GLU A 120 13.07 21.02 -25.96
C GLU A 120 13.98 22.25 -26.14
N ALA A 121 13.48 23.42 -25.73
CA ALA A 121 14.28 24.65 -25.74
C ALA A 121 15.49 24.54 -24.81
N PHE A 122 15.33 23.96 -23.62
CA PHE A 122 16.42 23.68 -22.68
C PHE A 122 17.49 22.82 -23.34
N LYS A 123 17.12 21.67 -23.93
CA LYS A 123 18.04 20.80 -24.70
C LYS A 123 18.81 21.59 -25.74
N THR A 124 18.12 22.37 -26.57
CA THR A 124 18.75 23.16 -27.64
C THR A 124 19.74 24.21 -27.10
N ARG A 125 19.53 24.71 -25.88
CA ARG A 125 20.41 25.70 -25.24
C ARG A 125 21.61 25.03 -24.60
N THR A 126 21.45 23.87 -23.97
CA THR A 126 22.54 23.16 -23.30
C THR A 126 23.54 22.59 -24.29
N GLU A 127 23.12 22.22 -25.50
CA GLU A 127 24.02 21.83 -26.59
C GLU A 127 25.06 22.89 -26.95
N LYS A 128 24.77 24.15 -26.66
CA LYS A 128 25.66 25.30 -26.96
C LYS A 128 26.60 25.61 -25.81
N LEU A 129 26.52 24.88 -24.69
CA LEU A 129 27.36 25.05 -23.51
C LEU A 129 28.58 24.12 -23.61
N GLN A 130 29.61 24.58 -24.32
CA GLN A 130 30.84 23.81 -24.56
C GLN A 130 31.87 23.90 -23.42
N ASP A 131 31.73 24.84 -22.49
CA ASP A 131 32.77 25.13 -21.49
C ASP A 131 32.46 24.50 -20.11
N ASN A 132 33.20 23.43 -19.78
CA ASN A 132 33.11 22.73 -18.49
C ASN A 132 34.00 23.34 -17.40
N SER A 133 34.76 24.40 -17.70
CA SER A 133 35.67 25.01 -16.73
C SER A 133 35.02 26.10 -15.86
N ASP A 134 33.90 26.68 -16.31
CA ASP A 134 33.17 27.71 -15.57
C ASP A 134 32.29 27.10 -14.47
N GLN A 135 32.48 27.57 -13.22
CA GLN A 135 31.69 27.12 -12.07
C GLN A 135 30.20 27.40 -12.23
N SER A 136 29.80 28.49 -12.88
CA SER A 136 28.39 28.81 -13.13
C SER A 136 27.72 27.76 -14.03
N VAL A 137 28.45 27.24 -15.03
CA VAL A 137 27.97 26.18 -15.91
C VAL A 137 27.85 24.86 -15.15
N LYS A 138 28.82 24.53 -14.29
CA LYS A 138 28.75 23.33 -13.42
C LYS A 138 27.55 23.40 -12.48
N ASP A 139 27.36 24.53 -11.81
CA ASP A 139 26.24 24.75 -10.88
C ASP A 139 24.89 24.66 -11.60
N MET A 140 24.80 25.18 -12.84
CA MET A 140 23.59 25.08 -13.64
C MET A 140 23.29 23.63 -14.05
N LYS A 141 24.29 22.86 -14.50
CA LYS A 141 24.13 21.43 -14.84
C LYS A 141 23.72 20.60 -13.62
N LYS A 142 24.29 20.89 -12.45
CA LYS A 142 23.89 20.22 -11.21
C LYS A 142 22.42 20.54 -10.86
N LYS A 143 22.06 21.82 -10.93
CA LYS A 143 20.68 22.27 -10.67
C LYS A 143 19.68 21.74 -11.69
N SER A 144 20.07 21.50 -12.94
CA SER A 144 19.15 20.94 -13.94
C SER A 144 18.75 19.50 -13.60
N VAL A 145 19.69 18.67 -13.12
CA VAL A 145 19.38 17.33 -12.61
C VAL A 145 18.39 17.40 -11.44
N GLN A 146 18.67 18.25 -10.46
CA GLN A 146 17.81 18.41 -9.27
C GLN A 146 16.42 18.96 -9.62
N PHE A 147 16.35 19.93 -10.53
CA PHE A 147 15.07 20.47 -10.98
C PHE A 147 14.28 19.44 -11.77
N HIS A 148 14.92 18.65 -12.63
CA HIS A 148 14.21 17.64 -13.40
C HIS A 148 13.67 16.50 -12.51
N LEU A 149 14.41 16.08 -11.48
CA LEU A 149 13.89 15.18 -10.44
C LEU A 149 12.65 15.77 -9.76
N LYS A 150 12.70 17.05 -9.34
CA LYS A 150 11.55 17.70 -8.70
C LYS A 150 10.37 17.87 -9.65
N GLN A 151 10.62 18.13 -10.94
CA GLN A 151 9.59 18.19 -11.97
C GLN A 151 8.93 16.81 -12.18
N SER A 152 9.68 15.71 -12.14
CA SER A 152 9.10 14.37 -12.24
C SER A 152 8.17 14.06 -11.06
N VAL A 153 8.53 14.49 -9.85
CA VAL A 153 7.62 14.40 -8.67
C VAL A 153 6.31 15.15 -8.89
N VAL A 154 6.33 16.35 -9.48
CA VAL A 154 5.10 17.11 -9.78
C VAL A 154 4.26 16.41 -10.85
N LEU A 155 4.89 15.83 -11.87
CA LEU A 155 4.20 15.03 -12.90
C LEU A 155 3.54 13.78 -12.29
N ASP A 156 4.22 13.08 -11.39
CA ASP A 156 3.70 11.91 -10.67
C ASP A 156 2.43 12.24 -9.88
N LYS A 157 2.44 13.37 -9.18
CA LYS A 157 1.27 13.87 -8.47
C LYS A 157 0.12 14.19 -9.42
N LEU A 158 0.42 14.80 -10.55
CA LEU A 158 -0.58 15.14 -11.56
C LEU A 158 -1.25 13.88 -12.08
N GLU A 159 -0.50 12.87 -12.48
CA GLU A 159 -1.04 11.61 -12.99
C GLU A 159 -1.96 10.90 -12.01
N GLY A 160 -1.67 10.97 -10.71
CA GLY A 160 -2.49 10.35 -9.67
C GLY A 160 -3.83 11.03 -9.40
N LYS A 161 -4.09 12.24 -9.93
CA LYS A 161 -5.29 13.03 -9.57
C LYS A 161 -6.10 13.55 -10.75
N VAL A 162 -5.65 13.32 -11.99
CA VAL A 162 -6.28 13.85 -13.20
C VAL A 162 -7.21 12.83 -13.86
N PRO A 163 -8.18 13.29 -14.66
CA PRO A 163 -8.98 12.40 -15.50
C PRO A 163 -8.11 11.65 -16.51
N GLU A 164 -8.61 10.51 -16.96
CA GLU A 164 -7.93 9.59 -17.89
C GLU A 164 -7.37 10.27 -19.15
N GLN A 165 -8.14 11.17 -19.78
CA GLN A 165 -7.68 11.90 -20.97
C GLN A 165 -6.51 12.85 -20.69
N ALA A 166 -6.48 13.46 -19.50
CA ALA A 166 -5.38 14.32 -19.07
C ALA A 166 -4.17 13.48 -18.64
N PHE A 167 -4.39 12.31 -18.04
CA PHE A 167 -3.34 11.34 -17.71
C PHE A 167 -2.52 10.98 -18.95
N VAL A 168 -3.17 10.64 -20.07
CA VAL A 168 -2.49 10.34 -21.35
C VAL A 168 -1.54 11.47 -21.75
N LYS A 169 -2.02 12.72 -21.74
CA LYS A 169 -1.23 13.89 -22.14
C LYS A 169 -0.07 14.17 -21.19
N ILE A 170 -0.24 13.92 -19.90
CA ILE A 170 0.80 14.10 -18.89
C ILE A 170 1.89 13.03 -19.04
N LYS A 171 1.52 11.75 -19.23
CA LYS A 171 2.49 10.66 -19.42
C LYS A 171 3.33 10.88 -20.69
N GLU A 172 2.69 11.20 -21.82
CA GLU A 172 3.37 11.56 -23.06
C GLU A 172 4.36 12.73 -22.88
N ALA A 173 3.94 13.77 -22.14
CA ALA A 173 4.77 14.94 -21.86
C ALA A 173 5.98 14.61 -20.99
N ARG A 174 5.80 13.74 -19.99
CA ARG A 174 6.88 13.22 -19.17
C ARG A 174 7.91 12.50 -20.04
N GLU A 175 7.48 11.55 -20.87
CA GLU A 175 8.39 10.75 -21.70
C GLU A 175 9.21 11.65 -22.65
N ARG A 176 8.55 12.58 -23.36
CA ARG A 176 9.23 13.53 -24.25
C ARG A 176 10.20 14.44 -23.49
N ALA A 177 9.80 14.96 -22.34
CA ALA A 177 10.65 15.81 -21.51
C ALA A 177 11.88 15.04 -20.99
N SER A 178 11.69 13.80 -20.53
CA SER A 178 12.76 12.90 -20.08
C SER A 178 13.73 12.58 -21.22
N ALA A 179 13.23 12.31 -22.43
CA ALA A 179 14.07 12.10 -23.60
C ALA A 179 14.91 13.34 -23.95
N HIS A 180 14.30 14.53 -23.96
CA HIS A 180 15.03 15.80 -24.16
C HIS A 180 16.06 16.04 -23.06
N PHE A 181 15.74 15.71 -21.82
CA PHE A 181 16.67 15.84 -20.71
C PHE A 181 17.82 14.83 -20.81
N ALA A 182 17.56 13.56 -21.08
CA ALA A 182 18.59 12.52 -21.23
C ALA A 182 19.61 12.90 -22.31
N GLU A 183 19.14 13.38 -23.47
CA GLU A 183 20.02 13.84 -24.54
C GLU A 183 20.84 15.06 -24.13
N SER A 184 20.25 16.00 -23.39
CA SER A 184 20.97 17.14 -22.82
C SER A 184 22.01 16.71 -21.77
N ALA A 185 21.64 15.80 -20.86
CA ALA A 185 22.47 15.33 -19.76
C ALA A 185 23.70 14.56 -20.27
N SER A 186 23.54 13.81 -21.37
CA SER A 186 24.66 13.12 -22.05
C SER A 186 25.82 14.05 -22.45
N LYS A 187 25.56 15.36 -22.54
CA LYS A 187 26.53 16.40 -22.93
C LYS A 187 27.04 17.21 -21.73
N PHE A 188 26.63 16.88 -20.50
CA PHE A 188 27.02 17.63 -19.30
C PHE A 188 28.49 17.43 -18.93
N THR A 189 29.00 16.21 -19.08
CA THR A 189 30.42 15.91 -18.93
C THR A 189 30.79 14.73 -19.84
N SER A 190 32.02 14.21 -19.73
CA SER A 190 32.42 13.00 -20.44
C SER A 190 31.56 11.81 -20.03
N ALA A 191 31.40 10.82 -20.91
CA ALA A 191 30.65 9.60 -20.59
C ALA A 191 31.21 8.84 -19.37
N GLU A 192 32.52 8.99 -19.09
CA GLU A 192 33.19 8.39 -17.94
C GLU A 192 32.85 9.10 -16.62
N GLU A 193 32.74 10.43 -16.62
CA GLU A 193 32.44 11.21 -15.42
C GLU A 193 30.92 11.36 -15.17
N LEU A 194 30.10 11.14 -16.20
CA LEU A 194 28.66 11.39 -16.14
C LEU A 194 27.94 10.54 -15.08
N PRO A 195 28.24 9.25 -14.88
CA PRO A 195 27.63 8.46 -13.81
C PRO A 195 27.77 9.08 -12.43
N ALA A 196 29.00 9.44 -12.05
CA ALA A 196 29.30 10.06 -10.76
C ALA A 196 28.66 11.47 -10.67
N PHE A 197 28.71 12.25 -11.74
CA PHE A 197 28.08 13.56 -11.77
C PHE A 197 26.57 13.49 -11.50
N LEU A 198 25.86 12.54 -12.14
CA LEU A 198 24.42 12.36 -11.96
C LEU A 198 24.10 11.89 -10.54
N SER A 199 24.79 10.85 -10.05
CA SER A 199 24.54 10.30 -8.71
C SER A 199 24.83 11.33 -7.62
N GLU A 200 25.93 12.08 -7.70
CA GLU A 200 26.27 13.14 -6.75
C GLU A 200 25.26 14.31 -6.80
N SER A 201 24.78 14.66 -8.00
CA SER A 201 23.79 15.73 -8.17
C SER A 201 22.46 15.37 -7.50
N LEU A 202 22.03 14.11 -7.61
CA LEU A 202 20.83 13.57 -6.97
C LEU A 202 21.03 13.42 -5.45
N ALA A 203 22.13 12.78 -5.01
CA ALA A 203 22.43 12.55 -3.60
C ALA A 203 22.55 13.86 -2.79
N SER A 204 22.97 14.94 -3.44
CA SER A 204 23.08 16.27 -2.83
C SER A 204 21.84 17.17 -2.99
N SER A 205 20.76 16.66 -3.59
CA SER A 205 19.46 17.34 -3.54
C SER A 205 18.96 17.42 -2.10
N GLU A 206 18.22 18.46 -1.73
CA GLU A 206 17.45 18.47 -0.47
C GLU A 206 16.31 17.43 -0.56
N GLY A 207 15.96 16.81 0.57
CA GLY A 207 14.95 15.75 0.66
C GLY A 207 15.09 14.91 1.93
N SER A 208 14.30 13.84 2.00
CA SER A 208 14.25 12.85 3.08
C SER A 208 15.51 11.98 3.17
N ASP A 209 15.57 11.13 4.20
CA ASP A 209 16.59 10.07 4.30
C ASP A 209 16.45 9.01 3.18
N PHE A 210 15.29 8.93 2.52
CA PHE A 210 14.95 7.94 1.49
C PHE A 210 14.89 8.50 0.05
N LYS A 211 15.18 9.80 -0.13
CA LYS A 211 15.12 10.51 -1.43
C LYS A 211 15.91 9.82 -2.55
N ASP A 212 16.93 9.04 -2.19
CA ASP A 212 17.76 8.32 -3.15
C ASP A 212 16.94 7.25 -3.91
N ILE A 213 15.86 6.70 -3.31
CA ILE A 213 14.89 5.82 -4.02
C ILE A 213 14.25 6.56 -5.19
N ARG A 214 13.86 7.83 -5.00
CA ARG A 214 13.31 8.68 -6.08
C ARG A 214 14.36 9.03 -7.12
N GLY A 215 15.60 9.24 -6.71
CA GLY A 215 16.72 9.43 -7.63
C GLY A 215 16.97 8.20 -8.50
N LEU A 216 16.83 6.99 -7.95
CA LEU A 216 16.96 5.73 -8.68
C LEU A 216 15.84 5.55 -9.71
N GLU A 217 14.58 5.78 -9.32
CA GLU A 217 13.42 5.77 -10.22
C GLU A 217 13.59 6.78 -11.37
N PHE A 218 14.05 7.99 -11.03
CA PHE A 218 14.34 9.03 -12.01
C PHE A 218 15.40 8.60 -13.03
N LEU A 219 16.52 8.02 -12.57
CA LEU A 219 17.57 7.53 -13.46
C LEU A 219 17.11 6.35 -14.32
N LYS A 220 16.24 5.47 -13.82
CA LYS A 220 15.63 4.39 -14.61
C LYS A 220 14.74 4.95 -15.72
N GLY A 221 13.90 5.94 -15.41
CA GLY A 221 13.12 6.64 -16.44
C GLY A 221 13.99 7.34 -17.50
N LEU A 222 15.16 7.86 -17.12
CA LEU A 222 16.12 8.39 -18.09
C LEU A 222 16.82 7.29 -18.90
N GLU A 223 17.09 6.12 -18.30
CA GLU A 223 17.65 4.95 -18.98
C GLU A 223 16.73 4.50 -20.12
N GLU A 224 15.44 4.33 -19.85
CA GLU A 224 14.44 3.89 -20.82
C GLU A 224 14.41 4.78 -22.07
N GLN A 225 14.53 6.10 -21.86
CA GLN A 225 14.54 7.13 -22.92
C GLN A 225 15.92 7.38 -23.55
N SER A 226 16.97 6.71 -23.09
CA SER A 226 18.34 6.90 -23.57
C SER A 226 18.70 5.97 -24.74
N SER A 227 19.68 6.39 -25.54
CA SER A 227 20.36 5.48 -26.49
C SER A 227 21.06 4.34 -25.75
N GLU A 228 21.43 3.27 -26.44
CA GLU A 228 22.11 2.10 -25.84
C GLU A 228 23.35 2.48 -25.01
N SER A 229 24.20 3.37 -25.53
CA SER A 229 25.34 3.92 -24.79
C SER A 229 24.93 4.76 -23.56
N GLY A 230 23.83 5.50 -23.65
CA GLY A 230 23.28 6.27 -22.55
C GLY A 230 22.67 5.38 -21.47
N ARG A 231 22.06 4.25 -21.86
CA ARG A 231 21.51 3.26 -20.92
C ARG A 231 22.58 2.73 -19.97
N GLY A 232 23.76 2.38 -20.49
CA GLY A 232 24.90 1.97 -19.67
C GLY A 232 25.37 3.05 -18.67
N VAL A 233 25.35 4.31 -19.07
CA VAL A 233 25.70 5.44 -18.19
C VAL A 233 24.67 5.62 -17.07
N MET A 234 23.38 5.53 -17.37
CA MET A 234 22.31 5.64 -16.37
C MET A 234 22.37 4.48 -15.38
N ARG A 235 22.65 3.25 -15.85
CA ARG A 235 22.85 2.08 -14.98
C ARG A 235 24.00 2.27 -13.99
N MET A 236 25.15 2.76 -14.46
CA MET A 236 26.28 3.07 -13.56
C MET A 236 25.94 4.19 -12.57
N ALA A 237 25.18 5.21 -13.00
CA ALA A 237 24.72 6.27 -12.10
C ALA A 237 23.80 5.73 -11.00
N ARG A 238 22.89 4.80 -11.36
CA ARG A 238 22.01 4.10 -10.42
C ARG A 238 22.81 3.31 -9.41
N GLU A 239 23.80 2.56 -9.86
CA GLU A 239 24.68 1.78 -8.98
C GLU A 239 25.37 2.68 -7.93
N HIS A 240 26.01 3.77 -8.36
CA HIS A 240 26.64 4.71 -7.43
C HIS A 240 25.64 5.36 -6.46
N LEU A 241 24.41 5.64 -6.90
CA LEU A 241 23.39 6.21 -6.03
C LEU A 241 22.88 5.18 -5.00
N ARG A 242 22.69 3.94 -5.42
CA ARG A 242 22.28 2.80 -4.59
C ARG A 242 23.30 2.53 -3.48
N GLU A 243 24.59 2.44 -3.81
CA GLU A 243 25.66 2.27 -2.81
C GLU A 243 25.66 3.38 -1.76
N ASN A 244 25.41 4.63 -2.19
CA ASN A 244 25.30 5.76 -1.27
C ASN A 244 24.06 5.67 -0.37
N PHE A 245 22.93 5.24 -0.93
CA PHE A 245 21.70 5.01 -0.17
C PHE A 245 21.91 3.95 0.92
N GLU A 246 22.50 2.80 0.57
CA GLU A 246 22.78 1.71 1.50
C GLU A 246 23.66 2.13 2.67
N LYS A 247 24.72 2.90 2.37
CA LYS A 247 25.59 3.41 3.41
C LYS A 247 24.83 4.32 4.37
N LYS A 248 24.06 5.28 3.86
CA LYS A 248 23.30 6.23 4.70
C LYS A 248 22.25 5.52 5.53
N ILE A 249 21.50 4.60 4.93
CA ILE A 249 20.37 3.96 5.60
C ILE A 249 20.83 3.01 6.72
N GLY A 250 22.00 2.40 6.56
CA GLY A 250 22.65 1.61 7.61
C GLY A 250 23.15 2.44 8.80
N GLU A 251 23.34 3.76 8.65
CA GLU A 251 23.77 4.66 9.73
C GLU A 251 22.59 5.13 10.62
N ILE A 252 21.35 4.94 10.17
CA ILE A 252 20.14 5.33 10.92
C ILE A 252 19.80 4.24 11.95
N PRO A 253 19.44 4.58 13.21
CA PRO A 253 18.96 3.59 14.18
C PRO A 253 17.69 2.87 13.70
N GLU A 254 17.60 1.55 13.90
CA GLU A 254 16.52 0.68 13.40
C GLU A 254 15.11 1.19 13.73
N GLU A 255 14.80 1.46 15.00
CA GLU A 255 13.47 1.94 15.41
C GLU A 255 13.07 3.25 14.71
N VAL A 256 14.05 4.12 14.44
CA VAL A 256 13.82 5.39 13.75
C VAL A 256 13.63 5.13 12.25
N ARG A 257 14.49 4.30 11.67
CA ARG A 257 14.48 3.95 10.24
C ARG A 257 13.18 3.27 9.83
N ALA A 258 12.73 2.25 10.57
CA ALA A 258 11.50 1.52 10.27
C ALA A 258 10.28 2.45 10.29
N LYS A 259 10.13 3.28 11.34
CA LYS A 259 9.03 4.25 11.43
C LYS A 259 9.04 5.24 10.25
N LYS A 260 10.21 5.81 9.94
CA LYS A 260 10.35 6.77 8.83
C LYS A 260 10.04 6.13 7.48
N MET A 261 10.46 4.88 7.26
CA MET A 261 10.17 4.14 6.03
C MET A 261 8.67 3.86 5.89
N GLN A 262 7.98 3.47 6.96
CA GLN A 262 6.52 3.29 6.95
C GLN A 262 5.77 4.56 6.51
N GLU A 263 6.19 5.71 7.01
CA GLU A 263 5.65 7.02 6.59
C GLU A 263 5.95 7.29 5.11
N TYR A 264 7.19 7.02 4.68
CA TYR A 264 7.63 7.16 3.29
C TYR A 264 6.79 6.34 2.31
N VAL A 265 6.61 5.06 2.62
CA VAL A 265 5.87 4.07 1.84
C VAL A 265 4.41 4.49 1.61
N LYS A 266 3.77 5.06 2.63
CA LYS A 266 2.32 5.30 2.62
C LYS A 266 1.90 6.34 1.59
N ASN A 267 2.69 7.38 1.37
CA ASN A 267 2.22 8.59 0.69
C ASN A 267 2.84 8.82 -0.69
N MET A 268 3.77 7.98 -1.15
CA MET A 268 4.53 8.28 -2.35
C MET A 268 3.73 8.10 -3.65
N PRO A 269 3.47 9.17 -4.44
CA PRO A 269 2.79 9.07 -5.74
C PRO A 269 3.75 8.56 -6.83
N GLY A 270 3.24 8.24 -8.03
CA GLY A 270 4.07 8.06 -9.23
C GLY A 270 3.91 6.75 -9.97
N ASN A 271 4.98 6.33 -10.64
CA ASN A 271 5.02 5.12 -11.45
C ASN A 271 5.18 3.88 -10.54
N GLU A 272 4.08 3.15 -10.35
CA GLU A 272 4.08 1.96 -9.49
C GLU A 272 5.03 0.87 -10.00
N THR A 273 5.01 0.58 -11.30
CA THR A 273 5.75 -0.54 -11.90
C THR A 273 7.24 -0.23 -11.97
N GLY A 274 7.61 0.96 -12.43
CA GLY A 274 8.99 1.43 -12.43
C GLY A 274 9.61 1.42 -11.03
N ARG A 275 8.84 1.79 -9.99
CA ARG A 275 9.34 1.75 -8.61
C ARG A 275 9.41 0.34 -8.05
N MET A 276 8.46 -0.55 -8.34
CA MET A 276 8.56 -1.97 -7.96
C MET A 276 9.88 -2.58 -8.50
N ALA A 277 10.24 -2.26 -9.74
CA ALA A 277 11.51 -2.69 -10.33
C ALA A 277 12.74 -2.18 -9.55
N ILE A 278 12.73 -0.91 -9.14
CA ILE A 278 13.80 -0.31 -8.33
C ILE A 278 13.87 -0.95 -6.95
N LEU A 279 12.75 -1.26 -6.32
CA LEU A 279 12.74 -1.90 -5.00
C LEU A 279 13.32 -3.32 -5.07
N ASP A 280 12.97 -4.09 -6.10
CA ASP A 280 13.58 -5.39 -6.36
C ASP A 280 15.10 -5.26 -6.56
N GLU A 281 15.53 -4.30 -7.39
CA GLU A 281 16.94 -4.04 -7.63
C GLU A 281 17.71 -3.72 -6.34
N ILE A 282 17.17 -2.83 -5.49
CA ILE A 282 17.84 -2.44 -4.23
C ILE A 282 17.86 -3.63 -3.26
N ARG A 283 16.72 -4.33 -3.08
CA ARG A 283 16.62 -5.49 -2.18
C ARG A 283 17.64 -6.55 -2.52
N LEU A 284 17.76 -6.84 -3.82
CA LEU A 284 18.51 -7.99 -4.26
C LEU A 284 20.01 -7.72 -4.42
N ASN A 285 20.39 -6.49 -4.80
CA ASN A 285 21.80 -6.13 -4.95
C ASN A 285 22.40 -5.48 -3.69
N GLY A 286 21.56 -5.00 -2.77
CA GLY A 286 21.98 -4.13 -1.69
C GLY A 286 22.26 -4.81 -0.37
N LYS A 287 23.10 -4.17 0.46
CA LYS A 287 23.36 -4.58 1.84
C LYS A 287 22.44 -3.81 2.79
N LEU A 288 21.14 -4.04 2.63
CA LEU A 288 20.13 -3.36 3.43
C LEU A 288 19.90 -4.06 4.78
N PRO A 289 19.54 -3.29 5.83
CA PRO A 289 18.97 -3.85 7.05
C PRO A 289 17.62 -4.55 6.82
N ASP A 290 17.32 -5.59 7.59
CA ASP A 290 16.15 -6.47 7.42
C ASP A 290 14.82 -5.71 7.54
N ASP A 291 14.75 -4.75 8.46
CA ASP A 291 13.59 -3.86 8.62
C ASP A 291 13.31 -3.05 7.35
N VAL A 292 14.34 -2.60 6.64
CA VAL A 292 14.16 -1.87 5.37
C VAL A 292 13.64 -2.80 4.29
N MET A 293 14.20 -4.01 4.19
CA MET A 293 13.78 -4.99 3.19
C MET A 293 12.31 -5.38 3.37
N LYS A 294 11.89 -5.61 4.62
CA LYS A 294 10.50 -5.86 4.98
C LYS A 294 9.57 -4.73 4.54
N GLU A 295 9.91 -3.48 4.87
CA GLU A 295 9.12 -2.31 4.49
C GLU A 295 9.07 -2.09 2.96
N MET A 296 10.11 -2.47 2.22
CA MET A 296 10.11 -2.43 0.75
C MET A 296 9.10 -3.41 0.13
N GLU A 297 8.91 -4.61 0.70
CA GLU A 297 7.87 -5.54 0.21
C GLU A 297 6.45 -5.07 0.52
N GLN A 298 6.27 -4.45 1.68
CA GLN A 298 5.02 -3.75 1.98
C GLN A 298 4.77 -2.59 1.00
N MET A 299 5.84 -1.89 0.60
CA MET A 299 5.76 -0.84 -0.44
C MET A 299 5.29 -1.40 -1.78
N LYS A 300 5.92 -2.49 -2.25
CA LYS A 300 5.54 -3.18 -3.50
C LYS A 300 4.08 -3.62 -3.46
N SER A 301 3.64 -4.19 -2.35
CA SER A 301 2.25 -4.62 -2.15
C SER A 301 1.24 -3.48 -2.32
N LYS A 302 1.54 -2.29 -1.77
CA LYS A 302 0.70 -1.09 -1.92
C LYS A 302 0.75 -0.51 -3.33
N MET A 303 1.89 -0.61 -4.01
CA MET A 303 2.03 -0.19 -5.42
C MET A 303 1.18 -1.07 -6.33
N ALA A 304 1.22 -2.39 -6.14
CA ALA A 304 0.39 -3.31 -6.89
C ALA A 304 -1.11 -3.03 -6.71
N GLU A 305 -1.54 -2.74 -5.47
CA GLU A 305 -2.93 -2.34 -5.20
C GLU A 305 -3.34 -1.07 -5.97
N ARG A 306 -2.49 -0.03 -5.96
CA ARG A 306 -2.75 1.22 -6.69
C ARG A 306 -2.79 1.01 -8.20
N PHE A 307 -1.86 0.22 -8.73
CA PHE A 307 -1.84 -0.13 -10.14
C PHE A 307 -3.13 -0.86 -10.53
N ASN A 308 -3.53 -1.88 -9.76
CA ASN A 308 -4.74 -2.66 -9.99
C ASN A 308 -6.00 -1.79 -9.94
N GLU A 309 -6.08 -0.83 -9.00
CA GLU A 309 -7.16 0.14 -8.96
C GLU A 309 -7.13 1.10 -10.17
N LYS A 310 -5.98 1.53 -10.69
CA LYS A 310 -5.92 2.32 -11.93
C LYS A 310 -6.44 1.52 -13.13
N VAL A 311 -6.00 0.27 -13.29
CA VAL A 311 -6.46 -0.63 -14.39
C VAL A 311 -7.97 -0.85 -14.33
N LYS A 312 -8.51 -1.02 -13.12
CA LYS A 312 -9.95 -1.18 -12.88
C LYS A 312 -10.76 0.07 -13.24
N ASN A 313 -10.26 1.24 -12.86
CA ASN A 313 -11.01 2.50 -12.97
C ASN A 313 -10.91 3.13 -14.36
N PHE A 314 -9.78 2.95 -15.07
CA PHE A 314 -9.59 3.46 -16.42
C PHE A 314 -10.48 2.72 -17.43
N GLN A 315 -11.08 3.46 -18.36
CA GLN A 315 -12.05 2.92 -19.32
C GLN A 315 -11.53 2.94 -20.77
N SER A 316 -10.59 3.83 -21.08
CA SER A 316 -9.95 3.94 -22.38
C SER A 316 -8.83 2.91 -22.53
N ALA A 317 -8.78 2.27 -23.70
CA ALA A 317 -7.69 1.37 -24.06
C ALA A 317 -6.35 2.10 -24.15
N GLU A 318 -6.37 3.39 -24.51
CA GLU A 318 -5.16 4.22 -24.63
C GLU A 318 -4.49 4.44 -23.27
N ALA A 319 -5.23 4.88 -22.25
CA ALA A 319 -4.65 5.09 -20.93
C ALA A 319 -4.26 3.78 -20.25
N LYS A 320 -5.05 2.71 -20.43
CA LYS A 320 -4.67 1.37 -19.98
C LYS A 320 -3.37 0.90 -20.64
N GLY A 321 -3.25 1.03 -21.97
CA GLY A 321 -2.02 0.72 -22.68
C GLY A 321 -0.83 1.49 -22.14
N LEU A 322 -1.02 2.77 -21.81
CA LEU A 322 0.02 3.57 -21.15
C LEU A 322 0.36 3.11 -19.73
N LEU A 323 -0.54 2.48 -18.96
CA LEU A 323 -0.17 1.88 -17.67
C LEU A 323 0.78 0.69 -17.86
N PHE A 324 0.57 -0.11 -18.91
CA PHE A 324 1.37 -1.30 -19.20
C PHE A 324 2.61 -1.01 -20.07
N HIS A 325 2.74 0.18 -20.66
CA HIS A 325 3.81 0.52 -21.61
C HIS A 325 5.21 0.12 -21.13
N ASP A 326 5.51 0.40 -19.86
CA ASP A 326 6.83 0.16 -19.26
C ASP A 326 7.09 -1.33 -18.97
N LEU A 327 6.11 -2.21 -19.21
CA LEU A 327 6.14 -3.66 -19.00
C LEU A 327 6.02 -4.46 -20.30
N GLU A 328 6.05 -3.78 -21.45
CA GLU A 328 5.85 -4.37 -22.77
C GLU A 328 7.15 -4.73 -23.50
N GLU A 329 8.33 -4.37 -22.99
CA GLU A 329 9.61 -4.70 -23.63
C GLU A 329 9.89 -6.21 -23.60
N GLY A 330 9.31 -6.93 -22.63
CA GLY A 330 9.53 -8.36 -22.43
C GLY A 330 10.93 -8.62 -21.88
N ASP A 331 11.44 -7.74 -21.01
CA ASP A 331 12.62 -8.03 -20.19
C ASP A 331 12.20 -8.85 -18.95
N LEU A 332 13.16 -9.51 -18.27
CA LEU A 332 12.87 -10.34 -17.10
C LEU A 332 12.15 -9.55 -15.98
N ASP A 333 12.56 -8.30 -15.75
CA ASP A 333 11.93 -7.43 -14.75
C ASP A 333 10.44 -7.19 -15.06
N ASP A 334 10.08 -7.03 -16.34
CA ASP A 334 8.70 -6.81 -16.76
C ASP A 334 7.82 -8.00 -16.38
N VAL A 335 8.29 -9.20 -16.68
CA VAL A 335 7.61 -10.46 -16.38
C VAL A 335 7.45 -10.61 -14.86
N ARG A 336 8.52 -10.35 -14.09
CA ARG A 336 8.48 -10.40 -12.62
C ARG A 336 7.46 -9.44 -12.03
N ILE A 337 7.40 -8.20 -12.52
CA ILE A 337 6.46 -7.20 -12.02
C ILE A 337 5.03 -7.57 -12.39
N LEU A 338 4.79 -7.99 -13.64
CA LEU A 338 3.47 -8.46 -14.09
C LEU A 338 2.97 -9.64 -13.25
N ASP A 339 3.88 -10.53 -12.86
CA ASP A 339 3.56 -11.64 -11.98
C ASP A 339 3.17 -11.18 -10.56
N ASP A 340 3.90 -10.23 -9.96
CA ASP A 340 3.53 -9.65 -8.65
C ASP A 340 2.19 -8.88 -8.70
N LEU A 341 1.97 -8.13 -9.79
CA LEU A 341 0.72 -7.40 -10.02
C LEU A 341 -0.47 -8.35 -10.14
N ARG A 342 -0.30 -9.45 -10.88
CA ARG A 342 -1.31 -10.49 -11.08
C ARG A 342 -1.66 -11.16 -9.77
N ALA A 343 -0.66 -11.61 -9.01
CA ALA A 343 -0.86 -12.26 -7.71
C ALA A 343 -1.50 -11.34 -6.67
N SER A 344 -1.23 -10.03 -6.76
CA SER A 344 -1.83 -9.02 -5.88
C SER A 344 -3.24 -8.59 -6.30
N SER A 345 -3.75 -9.05 -7.45
CA SER A 345 -5.04 -8.59 -7.98
C SER A 345 -6.21 -9.37 -7.39
N ILE A 346 -7.13 -8.64 -6.76
CA ILE A 346 -8.35 -9.16 -6.14
C ILE A 346 -9.54 -9.12 -7.12
N ASP A 347 -9.46 -8.29 -8.15
CA ASP A 347 -10.50 -8.17 -9.18
C ASP A 347 -10.19 -9.12 -10.35
N GLU A 348 -11.11 -10.04 -10.63
CA GLU A 348 -10.94 -11.07 -11.67
C GLU A 348 -10.66 -10.47 -13.05
N ASN A 349 -11.34 -9.39 -13.44
CA ASN A 349 -11.15 -8.81 -14.77
C ASN A 349 -9.78 -8.12 -14.87
N VAL A 350 -9.39 -7.38 -13.83
CA VAL A 350 -8.07 -6.75 -13.77
C VAL A 350 -6.98 -7.80 -13.80
N ARG A 351 -7.17 -8.90 -13.06
CA ARG A 351 -6.23 -10.01 -13.03
C ARG A 351 -6.11 -10.71 -14.38
N GLU A 352 -7.22 -10.96 -15.07
CA GLU A 352 -7.21 -11.53 -16.43
C GLU A 352 -6.49 -10.59 -17.42
N GLU A 353 -6.72 -9.28 -17.32
CA GLU A 353 -6.02 -8.27 -18.12
C GLU A 353 -4.50 -8.32 -17.88
N ILE A 354 -4.06 -8.32 -16.62
CA ILE A 354 -2.63 -8.45 -16.27
C ILE A 354 -2.07 -9.81 -16.72
N ALA A 355 -2.83 -10.89 -16.60
CA ALA A 355 -2.40 -12.23 -17.05
C ALA A 355 -2.18 -12.28 -18.56
N ASN A 356 -2.98 -11.57 -19.35
CA ASN A 356 -2.76 -11.44 -20.79
C ASN A 356 -1.47 -10.68 -21.09
N HIS A 357 -1.22 -9.55 -20.41
CA HIS A 357 0.05 -8.82 -20.54
C HIS A 357 1.26 -9.65 -20.08
N HIS A 358 1.13 -10.42 -19.00
CA HIS A 358 2.15 -11.35 -18.52
C HIS A 358 2.52 -12.38 -19.59
N LYS A 359 1.51 -13.01 -20.19
CA LYS A 359 1.69 -13.98 -21.27
C LYS A 359 2.35 -13.35 -22.50
N ASP A 360 1.92 -12.16 -22.91
CA ASP A 360 2.51 -11.45 -24.05
C ASP A 360 3.97 -11.04 -23.76
N SER A 361 4.26 -10.63 -22.52
CA SER A 361 5.61 -10.29 -22.08
C SER A 361 6.52 -11.52 -22.07
N LEU A 362 6.04 -12.68 -21.59
CA LEU A 362 6.75 -13.97 -21.69
C LEU A 362 7.04 -14.36 -23.13
N VAL A 363 6.08 -14.19 -24.04
CA VAL A 363 6.28 -14.46 -25.48
C VAL A 363 7.36 -13.56 -26.06
N LYS A 364 7.33 -12.25 -25.79
CA LYS A 364 8.36 -11.31 -26.23
C LYS A 364 9.74 -11.61 -25.63
N PHE A 365 9.77 -11.97 -24.35
CA PHE A 365 10.99 -12.40 -23.68
C PHE A 365 11.60 -13.62 -24.39
N ARG A 366 10.78 -14.62 -24.71
CA ARG A 366 11.19 -15.79 -25.50
C ARG A 366 11.70 -15.42 -26.90
N GLU A 367 11.04 -14.49 -27.59
CA GLU A 367 11.43 -14.03 -28.93
C GLU A 367 12.86 -13.47 -28.95
N LYS A 368 13.32 -12.87 -27.84
CA LYS A 368 14.71 -12.38 -27.70
C LYS A 368 15.76 -13.49 -27.79
N PHE A 369 15.39 -14.75 -27.55
CA PHE A 369 16.27 -15.92 -27.63
C PHE A 369 16.11 -16.73 -28.93
N THR A 370 15.07 -16.47 -29.73
CA THR A 370 14.69 -17.30 -30.90
C THR A 370 14.90 -16.59 -32.24
N ASP A 371 14.76 -15.26 -32.32
CA ASP A 371 14.49 -14.57 -33.61
C ASP A 371 15.58 -13.60 -34.15
N ALA A 372 16.83 -13.63 -33.67
CA ALA A 372 17.87 -12.72 -34.17
C ALA A 372 19.19 -13.40 -34.59
N GLY A 373 19.92 -12.75 -35.51
CA GLY A 373 21.28 -13.17 -35.90
C GLY A 373 22.25 -13.15 -34.71
N GLY A 374 23.30 -13.99 -34.78
CA GLY A 374 24.05 -14.44 -33.60
C GLY A 374 24.65 -13.39 -32.66
N GLN A 375 24.97 -12.16 -33.11
CA GLN A 375 25.63 -11.17 -32.25
C GLN A 375 24.65 -10.45 -31.29
N ASP A 376 23.45 -10.10 -31.73
CA ASP A 376 22.45 -9.44 -30.87
C ASP A 376 21.85 -10.40 -29.85
N VAL A 377 21.68 -11.67 -30.23
CA VAL A 377 21.26 -12.74 -29.31
C VAL A 377 22.32 -12.96 -28.24
N ALA A 378 23.60 -13.01 -28.61
CA ALA A 378 24.70 -13.19 -27.66
C ALA A 378 24.77 -12.06 -26.63
N ASN A 379 24.64 -10.80 -27.05
CA ASN A 379 24.66 -9.66 -26.11
C ASN A 379 23.45 -9.67 -25.15
N ARG A 380 22.25 -10.05 -25.64
CA ARG A 380 21.04 -10.16 -24.80
C ARG A 380 21.11 -11.35 -23.85
N ALA A 381 21.63 -12.47 -24.33
CA ALA A 381 21.97 -13.64 -23.53
C ALA A 381 22.95 -13.28 -22.42
N GLU A 382 24.03 -12.56 -22.74
CA GLU A 382 25.02 -12.06 -21.77
C GLU A 382 24.37 -11.12 -20.75
N LYS A 383 23.49 -10.20 -21.17
CA LYS A 383 22.72 -9.35 -20.26
C LYS A 383 21.83 -10.17 -19.32
N LEU A 384 21.13 -11.19 -19.80
CA LEU A 384 20.34 -12.08 -18.95
C LEU A 384 21.23 -12.85 -17.97
N PHE A 385 22.36 -13.39 -18.45
CA PHE A 385 23.36 -14.04 -17.60
C PHE A 385 23.82 -13.09 -16.49
N GLU A 386 24.15 -11.84 -16.83
CA GLU A 386 24.52 -10.83 -15.85
C GLU A 386 23.38 -10.56 -14.87
N GLN A 387 22.13 -10.47 -15.31
CA GLN A 387 20.99 -10.26 -14.40
C GLN A 387 20.84 -11.42 -13.42
N VAL A 388 20.80 -12.66 -13.91
CA VAL A 388 20.65 -13.85 -13.05
C VAL A 388 21.88 -14.06 -12.16
N ARG A 389 23.09 -13.79 -12.64
CA ARG A 389 24.32 -13.92 -11.86
C ARG A 389 24.48 -12.80 -10.83
N ASN A 390 24.16 -11.57 -11.18
CA ASN A 390 24.28 -10.47 -10.23
C ASN A 390 23.16 -10.52 -9.17
N ASN A 391 22.06 -11.16 -9.52
CA ASN A 391 20.87 -11.23 -8.71
C ASN A 391 20.10 -12.55 -8.93
N PRO A 392 20.61 -13.66 -8.40
CA PRO A 392 19.86 -14.90 -8.44
C PRO A 392 18.80 -14.87 -7.34
N ASP A 393 17.56 -15.18 -7.67
CA ASP A 393 16.48 -15.35 -6.70
C ASP A 393 15.50 -16.44 -7.21
N PRO A 394 14.82 -17.19 -6.32
CA PRO A 394 14.00 -18.32 -6.73
C PRO A 394 12.90 -17.93 -7.73
N LYS A 395 12.27 -16.76 -7.60
CA LYS A 395 11.26 -16.30 -8.56
C LYS A 395 11.85 -16.15 -9.97
N THR A 396 13.09 -15.66 -10.09
CA THR A 396 13.79 -15.64 -11.38
C THR A 396 13.95 -17.05 -11.97
N PHE A 397 14.31 -18.06 -11.17
CA PHE A 397 14.40 -19.45 -11.65
C PHE A 397 13.05 -20.03 -12.05
N ARG A 398 11.96 -19.70 -11.33
CA ARG A 398 10.60 -20.12 -11.73
C ARG A 398 10.26 -19.61 -13.12
N LEU A 399 10.54 -18.34 -13.41
CA LEU A 399 10.28 -17.75 -14.72
C LEU A 399 11.15 -18.38 -15.82
N LEU A 400 12.40 -18.74 -15.51
CA LEU A 400 13.25 -19.49 -16.44
C LEU A 400 12.72 -20.91 -16.70
N GLU A 401 12.13 -21.57 -15.71
CA GLU A 401 11.50 -22.88 -15.87
C GLU A 401 10.22 -22.81 -16.73
N GLU A 402 9.38 -21.80 -16.49
CA GLU A 402 8.22 -21.52 -17.35
C GLU A 402 8.65 -21.31 -18.81
N LEU A 403 9.74 -20.57 -19.02
CA LEU A 403 10.30 -20.35 -20.36
C LEU A 403 10.76 -21.67 -21.01
N LYS A 404 11.44 -22.55 -20.28
CA LYS A 404 11.96 -23.82 -20.82
C LYS A 404 10.88 -24.69 -21.47
N GLY A 405 9.64 -24.64 -20.97
CA GLY A 405 8.52 -25.39 -21.54
C GLY A 405 8.27 -25.09 -23.03
N GLU A 406 8.69 -23.91 -23.49
CA GLU A 406 8.44 -23.41 -24.84
C GLU A 406 9.71 -23.28 -25.70
N LEU A 407 10.89 -23.63 -25.17
CA LEU A 407 12.18 -23.50 -25.85
C LEU A 407 12.58 -24.76 -26.66
N THR A 408 13.46 -24.55 -27.64
CA THR A 408 14.16 -25.65 -28.34
C THR A 408 15.18 -26.35 -27.43
N ASP A 409 15.65 -27.55 -27.78
CA ASP A 409 16.60 -28.30 -26.94
C ASP A 409 17.93 -27.56 -26.72
N GLU A 410 18.45 -26.87 -27.74
CA GLU A 410 19.67 -26.06 -27.64
C GLU A 410 19.48 -24.86 -26.68
N GLN A 411 18.32 -24.21 -26.76
CA GLN A 411 17.98 -23.10 -25.86
C GLN A 411 17.72 -23.57 -24.43
N LYS A 412 17.14 -24.77 -24.25
CA LYS A 412 16.99 -25.37 -22.92
C LYS A 412 18.34 -25.65 -22.27
N GLU A 413 19.32 -26.12 -23.04
CA GLU A 413 20.68 -26.34 -22.55
C GLU A 413 21.34 -25.02 -22.13
N PHE A 414 21.16 -23.96 -22.93
CA PHE A 414 21.60 -22.61 -22.59
C PHE A 414 20.96 -22.09 -21.28
N VAL A 415 19.63 -22.18 -21.14
CA VAL A 415 18.95 -21.76 -19.89
C VAL A 415 19.39 -22.62 -18.71
N ALA A 416 19.61 -23.93 -18.90
CA ALA A 416 20.13 -24.80 -17.84
C ALA A 416 21.54 -24.37 -17.37
N GLN A 417 22.39 -23.84 -18.26
CA GLN A 417 23.68 -23.27 -17.87
C GLN A 417 23.53 -21.98 -17.06
N ILE A 418 22.63 -21.07 -17.45
CA ILE A 418 22.29 -19.87 -16.67
C ILE A 418 21.84 -20.27 -15.27
N GLU A 419 20.90 -21.21 -15.19
CA GLU A 419 20.37 -21.63 -13.91
C GLU A 419 21.44 -22.30 -13.02
N GLN A 420 22.33 -23.10 -13.61
CA GLN A 420 23.39 -23.72 -12.83
C GLN A 420 24.33 -22.67 -12.25
N GLN A 421 24.74 -21.68 -13.05
CA GLN A 421 25.57 -20.58 -12.57
C GLN A 421 24.87 -19.75 -11.51
N GLY A 422 23.57 -19.46 -11.69
CA GLY A 422 22.79 -18.75 -10.68
C GLY A 422 22.67 -19.51 -9.36
N ARG A 423 22.50 -20.84 -9.42
CA ARG A 423 22.51 -21.71 -8.22
C ARG A 423 23.87 -21.73 -7.53
N ASP A 424 24.95 -21.79 -8.31
CA ASP A 424 26.32 -21.74 -7.78
C ASP A 424 26.58 -20.37 -7.10
N GLU A 425 26.11 -19.28 -7.70
CA GLU A 425 26.18 -17.93 -7.12
C GLU A 425 25.34 -17.80 -5.84
N ILE A 426 24.12 -18.34 -5.79
CA ILE A 426 23.32 -18.41 -4.57
C ILE A 426 24.13 -19.05 -3.45
N LYS A 427 24.79 -20.17 -3.75
CA LYS A 427 25.60 -20.88 -2.78
C LYS A 427 26.81 -20.05 -2.35
N ASP A 428 27.52 -19.43 -3.29
CA ASP A 428 28.67 -18.57 -3.00
C ASP A 428 28.26 -17.37 -2.11
N ARG A 429 27.15 -16.70 -2.43
CA ARG A 429 26.63 -15.59 -1.62
C ARG A 429 26.22 -16.06 -0.25
N PHE A 430 25.57 -17.20 -0.13
CA PHE A 430 25.26 -17.80 1.16
C PHE A 430 26.54 -18.10 1.96
N GLU A 431 27.59 -18.64 1.35
CA GLU A 431 28.86 -18.91 2.05
C GLU A 431 29.51 -17.63 2.61
N HIS A 432 29.35 -16.49 1.91
CA HIS A 432 29.93 -15.20 2.30
C HIS A 432 29.04 -14.36 3.21
N GLU A 433 27.72 -14.36 3.00
CA GLU A 433 26.75 -13.47 3.65
C GLU A 433 25.83 -14.20 4.63
N LYS A 434 25.77 -15.54 4.55
CA LYS A 434 24.94 -16.43 5.36
C LYS A 434 23.46 -16.05 5.29
N GLU A 435 22.82 -16.00 6.45
CA GLU A 435 21.39 -15.76 6.66
C GLU A 435 20.92 -14.45 6.00
N LYS A 436 21.76 -13.42 5.99
CA LYS A 436 21.44 -12.09 5.43
C LYS A 436 21.13 -12.08 3.93
N TYR A 437 21.58 -13.10 3.21
CA TYR A 437 21.24 -13.24 1.81
C TYR A 437 19.79 -13.69 1.64
N PHE A 438 19.29 -14.56 2.52
CA PHE A 438 17.93 -15.10 2.45
C PHE A 438 16.86 -14.06 2.80
N ASP A 439 17.20 -13.09 3.63
CA ASP A 439 16.34 -11.93 3.93
C ASP A 439 16.07 -11.04 2.70
N ARG A 440 16.81 -11.21 1.59
CA ARG A 440 16.63 -10.42 0.35
C ARG A 440 15.68 -11.06 -0.65
N ILE A 441 15.55 -12.39 -0.59
CA ILE A 441 14.84 -13.17 -1.61
C ILE A 441 13.45 -13.60 -1.14
N HIS A 442 13.01 -13.22 0.06
CA HIS A 442 11.65 -13.50 0.51
C HIS A 442 10.61 -12.73 -0.33
N THR A 443 9.39 -13.26 -0.43
CA THR A 443 8.32 -12.74 -1.30
C THR A 443 6.98 -12.78 -0.59
N ALA A 444 6.11 -11.81 -0.87
CA ALA A 444 4.72 -11.84 -0.41
C ALA A 444 3.79 -12.55 -1.41
N ASN A 445 4.29 -12.92 -2.60
CA ASN A 445 3.51 -13.56 -3.64
C ASN A 445 3.25 -15.04 -3.26
N PRO A 446 1.98 -15.46 -3.09
CA PRO A 446 1.66 -16.83 -2.71
C PRO A 446 2.12 -17.85 -3.76
N GLU A 447 2.12 -17.52 -5.05
CA GLU A 447 2.45 -18.44 -6.14
C GLU A 447 3.93 -18.88 -6.12
N ASP A 448 4.80 -18.08 -5.51
CA ASP A 448 6.21 -18.39 -5.38
C ASP A 448 6.48 -19.49 -4.34
N PHE A 449 5.62 -19.67 -3.33
CA PHE A 449 5.91 -20.58 -2.19
C PHE A 449 6.13 -22.02 -2.60
N ALA A 450 5.30 -22.54 -3.52
CA ALA A 450 5.45 -23.91 -4.00
C ALA A 450 6.80 -24.10 -4.70
N PHE A 451 7.21 -23.10 -5.50
CA PHE A 451 8.51 -23.12 -6.15
C PHE A 451 9.67 -23.00 -5.15
N TYR A 452 9.53 -22.20 -4.08
CA TYR A 452 10.60 -22.04 -3.09
C TYR A 452 10.94 -23.36 -2.39
N GLU A 453 9.93 -24.16 -2.06
CA GLU A 453 10.12 -25.50 -1.49
C GLU A 453 10.82 -26.43 -2.48
N ASP A 454 10.34 -26.50 -3.72
CA ASP A 454 10.94 -27.35 -4.75
C ASP A 454 12.38 -26.93 -5.05
N PHE A 455 12.62 -25.61 -5.10
CA PHE A 455 13.92 -25.01 -5.32
C PHE A 455 14.88 -25.32 -4.17
N GLN A 456 14.46 -25.18 -2.91
CA GLN A 456 15.21 -25.62 -1.73
C GLN A 456 15.57 -27.10 -1.84
N GLY A 457 14.60 -27.95 -2.18
CA GLY A 457 14.78 -29.39 -2.35
C GLY A 457 15.79 -29.78 -3.43
N SER A 458 16.03 -28.91 -4.42
CA SER A 458 16.98 -29.13 -5.51
C SER A 458 18.45 -29.08 -5.10
N PHE A 459 18.78 -28.48 -3.95
CA PHE A 459 20.14 -28.41 -3.45
C PHE A 459 20.52 -29.68 -2.69
N GLU A 460 21.69 -30.26 -2.95
CA GLU A 460 22.16 -31.47 -2.25
C GLU A 460 22.62 -31.19 -0.80
N ASP A 461 23.12 -29.98 -0.55
CA ASP A 461 23.67 -29.56 0.74
C ASP A 461 22.57 -29.37 1.80
N LYS A 462 22.60 -30.20 2.85
CA LYS A 462 21.57 -30.18 3.90
C LYS A 462 21.61 -28.92 4.76
N ASP A 463 22.80 -28.40 5.05
CA ASP A 463 22.95 -27.22 5.90
C ASP A 463 22.45 -25.99 5.13
N PHE A 464 22.78 -25.91 3.84
CA PHE A 464 22.20 -24.91 2.94
C PHE A 464 20.67 -24.98 2.93
N ARG A 465 20.09 -26.17 2.73
CA ARG A 465 18.63 -26.34 2.74
C ARG A 465 18.01 -25.86 4.04
N GLN A 466 18.59 -26.23 5.19
CA GLN A 466 18.07 -25.82 6.49
C GLN A 466 18.11 -24.30 6.68
N GLU A 467 19.14 -23.62 6.18
CA GLU A 467 19.20 -22.16 6.28
C GLU A 467 18.29 -21.46 5.26
N PHE A 468 18.10 -22.05 4.07
CA PHE A 468 17.14 -21.55 3.08
C PHE A 468 15.70 -21.54 3.61
N GLU A 469 15.38 -22.40 4.59
CA GLU A 469 14.10 -22.40 5.29
C GLU A 469 13.73 -21.00 5.82
N LYS A 470 14.73 -20.20 6.23
CA LYS A 470 14.52 -18.82 6.70
C LYS A 470 13.94 -17.91 5.61
N ALA A 471 14.28 -18.13 4.33
CA ALA A 471 13.67 -17.41 3.22
C ALA A 471 12.17 -17.75 3.10
N ILE A 472 11.81 -19.00 3.37
CA ILE A 472 10.40 -19.47 3.37
C ILE A 472 9.66 -18.88 4.57
N GLU A 473 10.27 -18.89 5.76
CA GLU A 473 9.71 -18.26 6.97
C GLU A 473 9.50 -16.74 6.78
N GLY A 474 10.51 -16.02 6.25
CA GLY A 474 10.39 -14.59 5.96
C GLY A 474 9.37 -14.28 4.85
N SER A 475 9.16 -15.20 3.91
CA SER A 475 8.09 -15.08 2.90
C SER A 475 6.73 -15.27 3.56
N ALA A 476 6.59 -16.25 4.45
CA ALA A 476 5.38 -16.47 5.23
C ALA A 476 5.00 -15.25 6.07
N GLU A 477 5.97 -14.57 6.70
CA GLU A 477 5.72 -13.31 7.40
C GLU A 477 5.26 -12.19 6.44
N ALA A 478 5.93 -12.02 5.29
CA ALA A 478 5.54 -11.01 4.30
C ALA A 478 4.12 -11.27 3.75
N PHE A 479 3.75 -12.53 3.55
CA PHE A 479 2.41 -12.94 3.17
C PHE A 479 1.37 -12.63 4.26
N GLN A 480 1.70 -12.84 5.54
CA GLN A 480 0.84 -12.45 6.66
C GLN A 480 0.63 -10.94 6.72
N ASP A 481 1.69 -10.16 6.56
CA ASP A 481 1.63 -8.70 6.50
C ASP A 481 0.74 -8.22 5.34
N LYS A 482 0.80 -8.89 4.18
CA LYS A 482 -0.10 -8.62 3.05
C LYS A 482 -1.56 -8.88 3.39
N ILE A 483 -1.88 -9.95 4.12
CA ILE A 483 -3.27 -10.17 4.59
C ILE A 483 -3.69 -9.02 5.51
N GLN A 484 -2.82 -8.62 6.42
CA GLN A 484 -3.09 -7.55 7.39
C GLN A 484 -3.20 -6.16 6.73
N SER A 485 -2.68 -5.98 5.51
CA SER A 485 -2.78 -4.71 4.77
C SER A 485 -4.17 -4.45 4.21
N PHE A 486 -5.01 -5.47 4.02
CA PHE A 486 -6.36 -5.27 3.52
C PHE A 486 -7.23 -4.54 4.55
N GLU A 487 -7.92 -3.49 4.09
CA GLU A 487 -8.77 -2.67 4.96
C GLU A 487 -10.24 -3.10 4.98
N ARG A 488 -10.63 -4.07 4.15
CA ARG A 488 -12.02 -4.54 4.00
C ARG A 488 -12.10 -6.06 4.04
N VAL A 489 -13.11 -6.58 4.73
CA VAL A 489 -13.37 -8.02 4.86
C VAL A 489 -13.59 -8.67 3.50
N GLU A 490 -14.27 -7.97 2.58
CA GLU A 490 -14.54 -8.47 1.23
C GLU A 490 -13.25 -8.68 0.43
N ASP A 491 -12.24 -7.83 0.64
CA ASP A 491 -10.96 -7.92 -0.07
C ASP A 491 -10.14 -9.11 0.46
N VAL A 492 -10.14 -9.31 1.78
CA VAL A 492 -9.51 -10.47 2.44
C VAL A 492 -10.10 -11.78 1.93
N GLU A 493 -11.42 -11.90 1.87
CA GLU A 493 -12.08 -13.16 1.44
C GLU A 493 -11.88 -13.42 -0.05
N LYS A 494 -11.91 -12.39 -0.90
CA LYS A 494 -11.60 -12.56 -2.33
C LYS A 494 -10.15 -12.98 -2.54
N TYR A 495 -9.20 -12.40 -1.81
CA TYR A 495 -7.79 -12.80 -1.87
C TYR A 495 -7.60 -14.25 -1.41
N ARG A 496 -8.28 -14.65 -0.32
CA ARG A 496 -8.30 -16.04 0.16
C ARG A 496 -8.89 -17.01 -0.87
N GLU A 497 -9.97 -16.63 -1.54
CA GLU A 497 -10.60 -17.44 -2.59
C GLU A 497 -9.67 -17.59 -3.80
N HIS A 498 -9.01 -16.51 -4.23
CA HIS A 498 -8.02 -16.54 -5.29
C HIS A 498 -6.94 -17.59 -5.03
N ILE A 499 -6.28 -17.52 -3.87
CA ILE A 499 -5.18 -18.43 -3.54
C ILE A 499 -5.64 -19.89 -3.61
N ARG A 500 -6.84 -20.19 -3.11
CA ARG A 500 -7.39 -21.54 -3.13
C ARG A 500 -7.75 -22.03 -4.52
N LYS A 501 -8.30 -21.16 -5.36
CA LYS A 501 -8.86 -21.54 -6.66
C LYS A 501 -7.80 -21.56 -7.75
N ASP A 502 -6.97 -20.52 -7.80
CA ASP A 502 -6.08 -20.27 -8.93
C ASP A 502 -4.64 -20.72 -8.63
N SER A 503 -4.29 -20.92 -7.36
CA SER A 503 -2.93 -21.32 -6.92
C SER A 503 -2.98 -22.50 -5.93
N PRO A 504 -3.56 -23.66 -6.28
CA PRO A 504 -3.80 -24.75 -5.33
C PRO A 504 -2.54 -25.45 -4.81
N GLU A 505 -1.41 -25.46 -5.55
CA GLU A 505 -0.11 -25.84 -4.99
C GLU A 505 0.32 -24.87 -3.89
N ALA A 506 0.36 -23.57 -4.20
CA ALA A 506 0.73 -22.52 -3.26
C ALA A 506 -0.11 -22.55 -1.99
N ASN A 507 -1.44 -22.71 -2.11
CA ASN A 507 -2.32 -22.84 -0.96
C ASN A 507 -1.95 -24.03 -0.06
N ARG A 508 -1.55 -25.18 -0.65
CA ARG A 508 -1.13 -26.36 0.14
C ARG A 508 0.18 -26.11 0.86
N THR A 509 1.16 -25.52 0.18
CA THR A 509 2.45 -25.17 0.79
C THR A 509 2.25 -24.16 1.93
N LEU A 510 1.51 -23.08 1.69
CA LEU A 510 1.18 -22.08 2.72
C LEU A 510 0.49 -22.68 3.95
N GLN A 511 -0.43 -23.62 3.77
CA GLN A 511 -1.09 -24.31 4.89
C GLN A 511 -0.13 -25.16 5.73
N ARG A 512 0.97 -25.65 5.14
CA ARG A 512 2.00 -26.39 5.84
C ARG A 512 2.99 -25.47 6.55
N GLU A 513 3.44 -24.42 5.85
CA GLU A 513 4.46 -23.49 6.37
C GLU A 513 3.92 -22.50 7.39
N ILE A 514 2.63 -22.13 7.29
CA ILE A 514 2.02 -21.14 8.17
C ILE A 514 1.14 -21.81 9.23
N PRO A 515 1.55 -21.81 10.50
CA PRO A 515 0.75 -22.37 11.57
C PRO A 515 -0.60 -21.66 11.69
N ASN A 516 -1.70 -22.42 11.71
CA ASN A 516 -3.05 -21.88 11.74
C ASN A 516 -3.35 -20.92 10.58
N PHE A 517 -2.83 -21.21 9.37
CA PHE A 517 -3.07 -20.43 8.14
C PHE A 517 -4.48 -19.83 8.04
N GLU A 518 -5.52 -20.65 8.21
CA GLU A 518 -6.91 -20.19 8.11
C GLU A 518 -7.33 -19.19 9.19
N LYS A 519 -6.75 -19.31 10.39
CA LYS A 519 -7.04 -18.44 11.52
C LYS A 519 -6.52 -17.02 11.30
N ILE A 520 -5.48 -16.84 10.47
CA ILE A 520 -4.91 -15.51 10.18
C ILE A 520 -5.95 -14.67 9.43
N PHE A 521 -6.58 -15.24 8.40
CA PHE A 521 -7.69 -14.60 7.69
C PHE A 521 -8.87 -14.32 8.62
N GLU A 522 -9.26 -15.30 9.43
CA GLU A 522 -10.39 -15.16 10.37
C GLU A 522 -10.14 -14.07 11.40
N GLN A 523 -8.94 -14.03 11.98
CA GLN A 523 -8.56 -13.02 12.98
C GLN A 523 -8.56 -11.62 12.38
N HIS A 524 -7.92 -11.43 11.23
CA HIS A 524 -7.90 -10.12 10.58
C HIS A 524 -9.32 -9.66 10.20
N ASN A 525 -10.17 -10.57 9.71
CA ASN A 525 -11.57 -10.27 9.44
C ASN A 525 -12.36 -9.89 10.71
N MET A 526 -12.05 -10.47 11.86
CA MET A 526 -12.65 -10.03 13.13
C MET A 526 -12.18 -8.62 13.50
N ASP A 527 -10.89 -8.34 13.36
CA ASP A 527 -10.28 -7.05 13.70
C ASP A 527 -10.84 -5.92 12.80
N LEU A 528 -10.99 -6.18 11.49
CA LEU A 528 -11.63 -5.25 10.57
C LEU A 528 -13.10 -4.97 10.93
N ARG A 529 -13.88 -6.02 11.22
CA ARG A 529 -15.28 -5.85 11.66
C ARG A 529 -15.38 -5.07 12.97
N GLU A 530 -14.45 -5.29 13.90
CA GLU A 530 -14.40 -4.54 15.15
C GLU A 530 -14.06 -3.07 14.89
N LYS A 531 -13.09 -2.79 14.02
CA LYS A 531 -12.74 -1.43 13.58
C LYS A 531 -13.94 -0.70 12.95
N ASP A 532 -14.70 -1.39 12.11
CA ASP A 532 -15.93 -0.86 11.51
C ASP A 532 -16.98 -0.55 12.58
N LEU A 533 -17.27 -1.51 13.47
CA LEU A 533 -18.21 -1.31 14.58
C LEU A 533 -17.80 -0.14 15.47
N ASN A 534 -16.51 -0.01 15.78
CA ASN A 534 -15.98 1.11 16.54
C ASN A 534 -16.18 2.45 15.81
N THR A 535 -15.90 2.50 14.50
CA THR A 535 -16.10 3.69 13.67
C THR A 535 -17.57 4.10 13.63
N ILE A 536 -18.47 3.14 13.43
CA ILE A 536 -19.91 3.41 13.37
C ILE A 536 -20.43 3.85 14.75
N CYS A 537 -19.95 3.22 15.83
CA CYS A 537 -20.28 3.59 17.21
C CYS A 537 -19.83 5.04 17.54
N ALA A 538 -18.58 5.37 17.19
CA ALA A 538 -18.02 6.72 17.38
C ALA A 538 -18.80 7.78 16.60
N ARG A 539 -19.15 7.50 15.33
CA ARG A 539 -19.97 8.39 14.49
C ARG A 539 -21.33 8.71 15.14
N ASP A 540 -21.93 7.73 15.81
CA ASP A 540 -23.25 7.90 16.42
C ASP A 540 -23.17 8.50 17.84
N GLY A 541 -21.96 8.83 18.32
CA GLY A 541 -21.68 9.50 19.59
C GLY A 541 -21.43 8.55 20.77
N GLY A 542 -21.11 7.29 20.49
CA GLY A 542 -20.79 6.28 21.50
C GLY A 542 -19.30 5.92 21.52
N LYS A 543 -18.91 5.11 22.51
CA LYS A 543 -17.59 4.51 22.67
C LYS A 543 -17.75 2.99 22.61
N TRP A 544 -17.01 2.34 21.71
CA TRP A 544 -17.00 0.89 21.62
C TRP A 544 -16.25 0.26 22.81
N THR A 545 -16.83 -0.76 23.43
CA THR A 545 -16.27 -1.43 24.63
C THR A 545 -15.62 -2.79 24.33
N GLY A 546 -15.53 -3.18 23.05
CA GLY A 546 -15.15 -4.52 22.61
C GLY A 546 -16.37 -5.40 22.28
N ASN A 547 -17.48 -5.21 22.99
CA ASN A 547 -18.70 -6.01 22.80
C ASN A 547 -19.95 -5.19 22.46
N HIS A 548 -20.04 -3.92 22.89
CA HIS A 548 -21.21 -3.08 22.67
C HIS A 548 -20.83 -1.59 22.53
N CYS A 549 -21.74 -0.79 21.97
CA CYS A 549 -21.57 0.65 21.85
C CYS A 549 -22.15 1.36 23.08
N GLN A 550 -21.29 2.00 23.88
CA GLN A 550 -21.66 2.74 25.09
C GLN A 550 -21.82 4.23 24.79
N PHE A 551 -23.02 4.79 24.98
CA PHE A 551 -23.24 6.23 24.83
C PHE A 551 -23.05 6.94 26.17
N GLU A 552 -22.34 8.07 26.18
CA GLU A 552 -22.28 8.92 27.38
C GLU A 552 -23.69 9.42 27.72
N ARG A 553 -24.17 9.06 28.91
CA ARG A 553 -25.32 9.77 29.48
C ARG A 553 -24.90 11.22 29.72
N PRO A 554 -25.76 12.21 29.44
CA PRO A 554 -25.52 13.56 29.95
C PRO A 554 -25.34 13.47 31.46
N PRO A 555 -24.39 14.24 32.03
CA PRO A 555 -23.99 14.11 33.43
C PRO A 555 -25.20 14.19 34.35
N GLN A 556 -25.34 13.21 35.25
CA GLN A 556 -26.32 13.27 36.33
C GLN A 556 -25.96 14.44 37.24
N GLY A 557 -26.59 15.60 37.01
CA GLY A 557 -26.37 16.78 37.84
C GLY A 557 -26.65 18.12 37.18
N GLU A 558 -26.60 18.21 35.85
CA GLU A 558 -27.06 19.39 35.10
C GLU A 558 -28.20 18.94 34.20
N SER A 559 -29.41 19.28 34.61
CA SER A 559 -30.62 18.76 34.00
C SER A 559 -30.76 19.27 32.56
N GLY A 560 -30.45 18.40 31.60
CA GLY A 560 -30.81 18.56 30.18
C GLY A 560 -32.32 18.79 29.94
N THR A 561 -33.15 18.74 30.99
CA THR A 561 -34.53 19.23 30.99
C THR A 561 -34.61 20.71 30.67
N ASP A 562 -33.70 21.57 31.10
CA ASP A 562 -33.88 23.02 30.96
C ASP A 562 -33.71 23.47 29.49
N ASN A 563 -32.79 22.85 28.76
CA ASN A 563 -32.60 23.11 27.33
C ASN A 563 -33.73 22.48 26.49
N MET A 564 -34.16 21.26 26.83
CA MET A 564 -35.23 20.53 26.12
C MET A 564 -36.62 21.11 26.39
N GLU A 565 -36.89 21.56 27.62
CA GLU A 565 -38.10 22.28 28.00
C GLU A 565 -38.17 23.63 27.29
N ARG A 566 -37.05 24.34 27.18
CA ARG A 566 -36.96 25.59 26.41
C ARG A 566 -37.26 25.35 24.93
N VAL A 567 -36.63 24.36 24.30
CA VAL A 567 -36.88 24.00 22.88
C VAL A 567 -38.31 23.51 22.67
N CYS A 568 -38.88 22.76 23.62
CA CYS A 568 -40.28 22.33 23.62
C CYS A 568 -41.24 23.52 23.64
N LYS A 569 -40.99 24.49 24.54
CA LYS A 569 -41.78 25.72 24.65
C LYS A 569 -41.62 26.61 23.41
N GLU A 570 -40.42 26.75 22.85
CA GLU A 570 -40.14 27.51 21.62
C GLU A 570 -40.89 26.94 20.40
N LYS A 571 -41.07 25.62 20.34
CA LYS A 571 -41.85 24.92 19.31
C LYS A 571 -43.35 24.80 19.63
N GLY A 572 -43.84 25.48 20.67
CA GLY A 572 -45.26 25.53 21.02
C GLY A 572 -45.82 24.30 21.74
N GLY A 573 -44.96 23.41 22.25
CA GLY A 573 -45.35 22.23 23.02
C GLY A 573 -45.36 22.44 24.53
N ILE A 574 -46.03 21.52 25.23
CA ILE A 574 -46.14 21.47 26.69
C ILE A 574 -45.18 20.40 27.23
N TRP A 575 -44.20 20.79 28.02
CA TRP A 575 -43.27 19.87 28.65
C TRP A 575 -43.90 19.20 29.88
N ASN A 576 -43.84 17.87 29.97
CA ASN A 576 -44.41 17.11 31.10
C ASN A 576 -43.37 16.53 32.06
N GLY A 577 -42.11 16.96 31.94
CA GLY A 577 -40.99 16.46 32.74
C GLY A 577 -40.23 15.29 32.12
N ARG A 578 -40.73 14.67 31.04
CA ARG A 578 -40.07 13.54 30.36
C ARG A 578 -40.05 13.64 28.83
N TYR A 579 -41.08 14.22 28.23
CA TYR A 579 -41.17 14.48 26.79
C TYR A 579 -42.03 15.71 26.50
N CYS A 580 -41.88 16.30 25.31
CA CYS A 580 -42.68 17.43 24.87
C CYS A 580 -44.02 16.95 24.29
N GLN A 581 -45.13 17.60 24.65
CA GLN A 581 -46.47 17.32 24.15
C GLN A 581 -46.96 18.46 23.24
N SER A 582 -47.06 18.23 21.93
CA SER A 582 -47.67 19.16 20.96
C SER A 582 -48.93 18.53 20.34
N LYS A 583 -49.92 19.35 19.95
CA LYS A 583 -51.08 18.91 19.15
C LYS A 583 -50.72 18.61 17.69
N ASP A 584 -49.66 19.24 17.19
CA ASP A 584 -49.14 19.00 15.85
C ASP A 584 -47.91 18.09 15.96
N LYS A 585 -47.99 16.90 15.35
CA LYS A 585 -46.97 15.83 15.38
C LYS A 585 -45.68 16.18 14.61
N ALA A 586 -45.12 17.37 14.79
CA ALA A 586 -43.79 17.69 14.29
C ALA A 586 -42.72 17.20 15.28
N ASP A 587 -41.60 16.68 14.78
CA ASP A 587 -40.54 16.01 15.54
C ASP A 587 -40.11 16.75 16.80
N LEU A 588 -40.55 16.22 17.94
CA LEU A 588 -40.15 16.62 19.28
C LEU A 588 -39.01 15.72 19.75
N PRO A 589 -37.97 16.26 20.38
CA PRO A 589 -36.83 15.47 20.84
C PRO A 589 -37.26 14.47 21.92
N ASP A 590 -37.04 13.19 21.64
CA ASP A 590 -37.27 12.06 22.54
C ASP A 590 -35.93 11.32 22.69
N PRO A 591 -35.18 11.52 23.79
CA PRO A 591 -33.83 10.99 23.96
C PRO A 591 -33.76 9.46 23.90
N GLU A 592 -34.81 8.79 24.37
CA GLU A 592 -34.88 7.33 24.40
C GLU A 592 -35.19 6.79 22.99
N ARG A 593 -36.01 7.51 22.22
CA ARG A 593 -36.27 7.21 20.81
C ARG A 593 -35.06 7.48 19.92
N ASP A 594 -34.28 8.52 20.20
CA ASP A 594 -33.06 8.86 19.46
C ASP A 594 -31.94 7.84 19.72
N ALA A 595 -31.73 7.44 20.98
CA ALA A 595 -30.76 6.41 21.34
C ALA A 595 -31.15 5.02 20.81
N LYS A 596 -32.44 4.67 20.89
CA LYS A 596 -32.98 3.44 20.30
C LYS A 596 -32.88 3.45 18.78
N TYR A 597 -33.24 4.55 18.12
CA TYR A 597 -33.12 4.69 16.66
C TYR A 597 -31.67 4.55 16.19
N LYS A 598 -30.72 5.14 16.92
CA LYS A 598 -29.29 4.92 16.67
C LYS A 598 -28.91 3.45 16.83
N CYS A 599 -29.36 2.79 17.89
CA CYS A 599 -29.11 1.37 18.12
C CYS A 599 -29.68 0.46 17.01
N ASP A 600 -30.91 0.72 16.57
CA ASP A 600 -31.58 -0.03 15.51
C ASP A 600 -30.81 0.12 14.17
N ARG A 601 -30.21 1.29 13.87
CA ARG A 601 -29.34 1.48 12.70
C ARG A 601 -28.01 0.72 12.78
N LEU A 602 -27.55 0.41 13.98
CA LEU A 602 -26.35 -0.41 14.22
C LEU A 602 -26.65 -1.91 14.16
N GLY A 603 -27.91 -2.31 13.94
CA GLY A 603 -28.33 -3.71 13.99
C GLY A 603 -28.32 -4.30 15.41
N GLY A 604 -28.30 -3.46 16.44
CA GLY A 604 -28.28 -3.88 17.84
C GLY A 604 -29.66 -3.86 18.51
N VAL A 605 -29.75 -4.45 19.69
CA VAL A 605 -30.96 -4.44 20.53
C VAL A 605 -30.77 -3.46 21.69
N TRP A 606 -31.63 -2.43 21.75
CA TRP A 606 -31.62 -1.44 22.83
C TRP A 606 -32.23 -2.03 24.11
N ASN A 607 -31.44 -2.14 25.18
CA ASN A 607 -31.90 -2.70 26.46
C ASN A 607 -32.46 -1.65 27.47
N GLY A 608 -32.64 -0.39 27.03
CA GLY A 608 -33.05 0.73 27.89
C GLY A 608 -31.88 1.48 28.55
N ARG A 609 -30.64 1.00 28.39
CA ARG A 609 -29.43 1.63 28.93
C ARG A 609 -28.30 1.74 27.90
N GLU A 610 -28.09 0.73 27.09
CA GLU A 610 -27.04 0.65 26.07
C GLU A 610 -27.53 -0.14 24.85
N CYS A 611 -26.78 -0.03 23.75
CA CYS A 611 -27.06 -0.79 22.54
C CYS A 611 -26.22 -2.07 22.52
N ILE A 612 -26.87 -3.24 22.61
CA ILE A 612 -26.20 -4.54 22.57
C ILE A 612 -26.12 -5.00 21.12
N SER A 613 -24.92 -5.17 20.57
CA SER A 613 -24.70 -5.50 19.14
C SER A 613 -23.97 -6.85 18.97
N ASP A 614 -24.38 -7.90 19.70
CA ASP A 614 -23.65 -9.16 19.70
C ASP A 614 -23.95 -10.05 18.47
N LYS A 615 -22.90 -10.63 17.90
CA LYS A 615 -22.76 -11.21 16.53
C LYS A 615 -23.56 -12.50 16.24
N GLN A 616 -24.48 -12.95 17.09
CA GLN A 616 -25.24 -14.21 16.89
C GLN A 616 -26.65 -14.07 16.31
N SER A 617 -27.05 -12.86 15.91
CA SER A 617 -28.42 -12.61 15.45
C SER A 617 -28.45 -12.06 14.01
N SER A 618 -28.29 -12.96 13.04
CA SER A 618 -28.79 -12.64 11.69
C SER A 618 -30.32 -12.44 11.78
N PRO A 619 -30.93 -11.64 10.89
CA PRO A 619 -32.39 -11.52 10.80
C PRO A 619 -33.10 -12.88 10.65
N GLU A 620 -32.42 -13.91 10.11
CA GLU A 620 -32.96 -15.28 10.04
C GLU A 620 -32.96 -15.97 11.42
N ALA A 621 -31.90 -15.83 12.21
CA ALA A 621 -31.79 -16.47 13.53
C ALA A 621 -32.81 -15.92 14.55
N ILE A 622 -33.14 -14.62 14.47
CA ILE A 622 -34.18 -14.00 15.30
C ILE A 622 -35.57 -14.55 14.93
N ARG A 623 -35.82 -14.78 13.64
CA ARG A 623 -37.10 -15.27 13.14
C ARG A 623 -37.41 -16.69 13.60
N ASP A 624 -36.39 -17.54 13.65
CA ASP A 624 -36.51 -18.93 14.13
C ASP A 624 -36.70 -18.97 15.66
N TYR A 625 -35.99 -18.13 16.41
CA TYR A 625 -36.12 -18.03 17.86
C TYR A 625 -37.49 -17.48 18.32
N GLU A 626 -38.02 -16.46 17.64
CA GLU A 626 -39.39 -15.97 17.88
C GLU A 626 -40.44 -17.04 17.56
N GLY A 627 -40.20 -17.85 16.54
CA GLY A 627 -41.03 -19.01 16.19
C GLY A 627 -41.12 -20.03 17.33
N ASP A 628 -39.98 -20.37 17.91
CA ASP A 628 -39.88 -21.34 19.02
C ASP A 628 -40.53 -20.82 20.31
N LEU A 629 -40.29 -19.56 20.67
CA LEU A 629 -40.91 -18.93 21.85
C LEU A 629 -42.43 -18.81 21.71
N ARG A 630 -42.92 -18.49 20.51
CA ARG A 630 -44.35 -18.43 20.21
C ARG A 630 -45.00 -19.81 20.29
N ALA A 631 -44.32 -20.85 19.82
CA ALA A 631 -44.76 -22.23 19.92
C ALA A 631 -44.81 -22.71 21.38
N GLU A 632 -43.81 -22.34 22.19
CA GLU A 632 -43.76 -22.68 23.61
C GLU A 632 -44.84 -21.95 24.43
N CYS A 633 -45.08 -20.66 24.14
CA CYS A 633 -46.16 -19.89 24.75
C CYS A 633 -47.54 -20.50 24.45
N SER A 634 -47.75 -20.91 23.19
CA SER A 634 -49.01 -21.56 22.77
C SER A 634 -49.21 -22.92 23.45
N LYS A 635 -48.14 -23.72 23.62
CA LYS A 635 -48.19 -25.00 24.35
C LYS A 635 -48.59 -24.83 25.83
N LYS A 636 -48.26 -23.68 26.43
CA LYS A 636 -48.64 -23.34 27.81
C LYS A 636 -50.03 -22.71 27.92
N GLY A 637 -50.76 -22.53 26.80
CA GLY A 637 -52.10 -21.94 26.79
C GLY A 637 -52.12 -20.41 26.85
N GLY A 638 -50.99 -19.76 26.57
CA GLY A 638 -50.85 -18.29 26.53
C GLY A 638 -50.90 -17.71 25.12
N VAL A 639 -51.06 -16.39 25.03
CA VAL A 639 -51.05 -15.61 23.78
C VAL A 639 -49.77 -14.77 23.71
N TRP A 640 -48.98 -14.96 22.65
CA TRP A 640 -47.73 -14.23 22.42
C TRP A 640 -47.99 -12.80 21.93
N THR A 641 -47.38 -11.80 22.57
CA THR A 641 -47.61 -10.37 22.28
C THR A 641 -46.43 -9.68 21.58
N GLY A 642 -45.39 -10.43 21.21
CA GLY A 642 -44.15 -9.92 20.62
C GLY A 642 -42.98 -9.98 21.60
N ASN A 643 -43.20 -9.60 22.87
CA ASN A 643 -42.11 -9.52 23.87
C ASN A 643 -42.37 -10.36 25.14
N TYR A 644 -43.57 -10.95 25.30
CA TYR A 644 -43.92 -11.79 26.45
C TYR A 644 -45.09 -12.73 26.14
N CYS A 645 -45.22 -13.80 26.93
CA CYS A 645 -46.34 -14.74 26.86
C CYS A 645 -47.43 -14.35 27.86
N LYS A 646 -48.64 -14.02 27.38
CA LYS A 646 -49.77 -13.62 28.22
C LYS A 646 -50.66 -14.82 28.54
N MET A 647 -50.73 -15.21 29.81
CA MET A 647 -51.54 -16.35 30.26
C MET A 647 -52.96 -15.87 30.63
N GLY A 648 -53.99 -16.60 30.22
CA GLY A 648 -55.37 -16.31 30.60
C GLY A 648 -55.88 -17.32 31.61
N GLY A 649 -56.04 -16.93 32.88
CA GLY A 649 -56.73 -17.73 33.90
C GLY A 649 -57.89 -16.94 34.51
N GLU A 650 -59.06 -17.55 34.59
CA GLU A 650 -60.15 -17.09 35.46
C GLU A 650 -59.93 -17.68 36.86
N ASN A 651 -59.86 -16.82 37.89
CA ASN A 651 -59.83 -17.29 39.27
C ASN A 651 -61.23 -17.79 39.67
N LEU A 652 -61.28 -18.70 40.65
CA LEU A 652 -62.51 -19.32 41.16
C LEU A 652 -63.52 -18.31 41.78
N ASP A 653 -63.16 -17.04 41.91
CA ASP A 653 -64.03 -15.93 42.35
C ASP A 653 -64.58 -15.06 41.20
N GLY A 654 -64.31 -15.43 39.94
CA GLY A 654 -64.75 -14.68 38.76
C GLY A 654 -63.90 -13.46 38.43
N THR A 655 -62.76 -13.25 39.09
CA THR A 655 -61.79 -12.22 38.71
C THR A 655 -60.75 -12.77 37.72
N ARG A 656 -60.44 -11.98 36.69
CA ARG A 656 -59.41 -12.31 35.69
C ARG A 656 -58.07 -11.76 36.18
N SER A 657 -57.12 -12.60 36.57
CA SER A 657 -55.75 -12.17 36.82
C SER A 657 -54.96 -12.18 35.51
N GLU A 658 -54.30 -11.07 35.22
CA GLU A 658 -53.30 -10.98 34.15
C GLU A 658 -51.92 -11.21 34.77
N GLU A 659 -51.36 -12.40 34.62
CA GLU A 659 -49.95 -12.64 34.90
C GLU A 659 -49.15 -12.62 33.59
N SER A 660 -48.20 -11.70 33.52
CA SER A 660 -47.15 -11.65 32.50
C SER A 660 -45.91 -12.35 33.05
N MET A 661 -45.51 -13.47 32.46
CA MET A 661 -44.21 -14.08 32.79
C MET A 661 -43.12 -13.43 31.91
N PRO A 662 -42.08 -12.81 32.51
CA PRO A 662 -40.88 -12.46 31.76
C PRO A 662 -40.12 -13.74 31.42
N MET A 663 -39.92 -14.01 30.14
CA MET A 663 -38.95 -15.03 29.69
C MET A 663 -37.57 -14.37 29.71
N GLN A 664 -36.94 -14.26 30.90
CA GLN A 664 -35.56 -13.81 31.02
C GLN A 664 -34.60 -14.79 30.33
N ASN A 665 -33.53 -14.26 29.73
CA ASN A 665 -32.41 -14.96 29.09
C ASN A 665 -32.00 -16.24 29.85
N ASN A 666 -32.51 -17.38 29.38
CA ASN A 666 -32.14 -18.71 29.90
C ASN A 666 -30.80 -19.22 29.36
N PHE A 667 -30.06 -18.40 28.59
CA PHE A 667 -28.73 -18.74 28.10
C PHE A 667 -27.69 -18.64 29.22
N GLU A 668 -27.74 -17.58 30.03
CA GLU A 668 -26.77 -17.35 31.10
C GLU A 668 -26.95 -18.28 32.31
N GLN A 669 -28.18 -18.70 32.62
CA GLN A 669 -28.42 -19.70 33.67
C GLN A 669 -28.09 -21.12 33.23
N LYS A 670 -28.28 -21.48 31.95
CA LYS A 670 -27.81 -22.78 31.43
C LYS A 670 -26.28 -22.82 31.38
N PHE A 671 -25.63 -21.75 30.90
CA PHE A 671 -24.18 -21.68 30.79
C PHE A 671 -23.47 -21.67 32.16
N GLN A 672 -24.03 -20.99 33.16
CA GLN A 672 -23.52 -21.03 34.54
C GLN A 672 -23.72 -22.39 35.22
N ALA A 673 -24.82 -23.11 34.92
CA ALA A 673 -25.06 -24.46 35.44
C ALA A 673 -24.14 -25.51 34.78
N GLU A 674 -23.73 -25.29 33.52
CA GLU A 674 -22.88 -26.21 32.76
C GLU A 674 -21.38 -26.03 33.10
N ILE A 675 -20.96 -24.85 33.56
CA ILE A 675 -19.60 -24.58 34.05
C ILE A 675 -19.40 -25.00 35.53
N GLN A 676 -20.45 -25.01 36.36
CA GLN A 676 -20.35 -25.37 37.78
C GLN A 676 -20.65 -26.86 38.08
N GLY A 677 -20.89 -27.69 37.05
CA GLY A 677 -21.44 -29.04 37.19
C GLY A 677 -20.52 -30.24 36.96
N GLN A 678 -19.18 -30.09 36.88
CA GLN A 678 -18.28 -31.25 36.79
C GLN A 678 -17.30 -31.34 37.98
N PRO A 679 -17.58 -32.22 38.96
CA PRO A 679 -16.55 -32.72 39.85
C PRO A 679 -15.66 -33.72 39.11
N ARG A 680 -14.35 -33.61 39.36
CA ARG A 680 -13.37 -34.67 39.13
C ARG A 680 -13.84 -35.93 39.85
N GLU A 681 -14.00 -37.05 39.16
CA GLU A 681 -13.80 -38.35 39.77
C GLU A 681 -13.31 -39.38 38.75
N PHE A 682 -12.09 -39.83 39.01
CA PHE A 682 -11.47 -41.03 38.47
C PHE A 682 -12.26 -42.26 38.95
N ASP A 683 -12.29 -43.26 38.09
CA ASP A 683 -12.39 -44.70 38.40
C ASP A 683 -13.77 -45.40 38.32
N SER A 684 -13.69 -46.60 37.74
CA SER A 684 -14.70 -47.68 37.65
C SER A 684 -15.91 -47.52 36.71
N ALA A 685 -15.78 -48.05 35.48
CA ALA A 685 -16.78 -48.97 34.87
C ALA A 685 -16.45 -49.28 33.39
N VAL A 686 -15.43 -50.11 33.15
CA VAL A 686 -15.38 -50.95 31.93
C VAL A 686 -15.20 -52.41 32.37
N ARG A 687 -16.32 -53.04 32.73
CA ARG A 687 -16.50 -54.50 32.74
C ARG A 687 -17.96 -54.82 32.43
N GLY A 688 -18.21 -55.44 31.28
CA GLY A 688 -19.43 -56.21 31.06
C GLY A 688 -19.96 -56.21 29.63
N ALA A 689 -19.87 -57.39 29.00
CA ALA A 689 -20.50 -57.84 27.75
C ALA A 689 -19.94 -57.25 26.44
N ALA A 690 -19.01 -57.91 25.74
CA ALA A 690 -19.20 -59.12 24.90
C ALA A 690 -20.33 -58.91 23.87
N ILE A 691 -20.06 -58.93 22.56
CA ILE A 691 -20.02 -60.16 21.76
C ILE A 691 -19.25 -59.93 20.42
N GLN A 692 -18.23 -60.79 20.24
CA GLN A 692 -17.77 -61.53 19.04
C GLN A 692 -17.53 -60.82 17.68
N GLY A 693 -16.31 -61.01 17.16
CA GLY A 693 -16.05 -61.05 15.71
C GLY A 693 -14.59 -60.85 15.27
N THR A 694 -13.75 -61.88 15.41
CA THR A 694 -12.52 -62.21 14.62
C THR A 694 -11.36 -61.17 14.57
N LEU A 695 -10.26 -61.34 15.32
CA LEU A 695 -9.07 -62.18 15.03
C LEU A 695 -8.42 -61.95 13.64
N LEU A 696 -7.32 -61.18 13.62
CA LEU A 696 -6.04 -61.60 13.04
C LEU A 696 -4.90 -60.70 13.51
N GLU A 697 -3.79 -61.36 13.82
CA GLU A 697 -2.59 -60.93 14.52
C GLU A 697 -1.66 -60.09 13.63
N ALA A 698 -0.88 -59.19 14.24
CA ALA A 698 0.55 -58.97 13.94
C ALA A 698 1.11 -57.83 14.82
N ALA A 699 1.39 -58.14 16.08
CA ALA A 699 2.36 -57.41 16.90
C ALA A 699 3.57 -58.33 17.06
N ASP A 700 4.44 -58.38 16.05
CA ASP A 700 5.76 -59.03 16.10
C ASP A 700 6.62 -58.61 14.90
N VAL A 701 6.94 -57.31 14.77
CA VAL A 701 8.02 -56.84 13.85
C VAL A 701 8.85 -55.68 14.43
N LEU A 702 8.50 -55.15 15.62
CA LEU A 702 9.16 -53.94 16.17
C LEU A 702 10.33 -54.21 17.13
N SER A 703 10.93 -55.39 17.06
CA SER A 703 12.16 -55.74 17.83
C SER A 703 13.34 -56.20 16.97
N LEU A 704 13.32 -56.02 15.64
CA LEU A 704 14.38 -56.58 14.77
C LEU A 704 14.88 -55.70 13.61
N LEU A 705 14.58 -54.39 13.61
CA LEU A 705 15.18 -53.44 12.65
C LEU A 705 15.66 -52.14 13.33
N MET A 706 16.27 -52.28 14.52
CA MET A 706 17.14 -51.27 15.15
C MET A 706 18.61 -51.72 15.10
N THR A 707 18.99 -52.37 14.01
CA THR A 707 20.37 -52.66 13.60
C THR A 707 20.38 -52.91 12.09
N LEU A 708 20.41 -51.83 11.31
CA LEU A 708 20.95 -51.65 9.95
C LEU A 708 20.20 -50.48 9.27
N PHE A 709 20.51 -49.25 9.67
CA PHE A 709 20.97 -48.15 8.82
C PHE A 709 21.37 -46.97 9.71
#